data_AF-A0A7V2RGB9-F1
#
_entry.id   AF-A0A7V2RGB9-F1
#
_cell.length_a   1.000
_cell.length_b   1.000
_cell.length_c   1.000
_cell.angle_alpha   90.00
_cell.angle_beta   90.00
_cell.angle_gamma   90.00
#
_symmetry.space_group_name_H-M   'P 1'
#
loop_
_entity.id
_entity.type
_entity.pdbx_description
1 polymer ?
#
loop_
_entity_poly.entity_id
_entity_poly.type
_entity_poly.pdbx_seq_one_letter_code
_entity_poly.pdbx_strand_id
1 'polypeptide(L)'
;MIGKYIKKTAARLKDETGMALIIVLVLLLLGSIALVPVLAHINDALKTGTRYEEKSKELYTADSGIEDGLWRIKYDYMGAAYDKYDYYNTFPYETELVNGLTANVTIRNVWFPSNVAAPSPDDAKDIIESEKLLVVGTSGGIIGAPYTVRIDFTPDSGDNLTVKSLGVWLPQGFEYITDNCSLMFEGPFEEYYPDYINVNDAPGGSTVVWGYNPPYPNFTSFPEVDPEATPITLDFTFGYTPPAETPTAMPAAIAWITTEMTQGEFGFTNPNDVPLSWDVDTRFFEIVSNTGDVTVQAFSSKCELRQMGDAMSGDYVAIGGSLLSDDDGDMWGIRETWHTPSSYNLNTIPENADAIAAYLYWAGWRNEASKTTLIQDSCDNIDTFWSYSSPTGWEANSGQFKGHYYGDGNDSRLLTLKNDMDLSSYAPGSIIITFDYGSEVNAVVFADDCDNFNSWDNGGDWSITSNSFKAHSTQPDTSSTRWLTLKTGLVDLSGFSGGEAFISWDRWEEVNLDNGDSLWYAFSGDNGSSWSGYTRVFRNDFSGVVHDNIGIPSAYLTNGFKVRLLFYGFDYWQNNLYIDNIEISGTGSLSEEDGLDIAVSGDDGTSWSNNVEVFRGDQGSFMREFVYVVPDEYTTADFKLRFEVIECGDLGEKARIDNIKIINCPVDTEIVFKIDGEQVYFDGSNPESGSEPLVAGRSYVMLNTMWGSPEGFSYACTRDVTALVKKYPEDPGEEHHPGNAVYTVDGVSANPGNNFSFAGWSLIIVYASPDTAGHYIYIRDDNFAFHPGDDEFLSLDFDDDGQPGGDITNFIVPEPIRDEYGVITETVAAKITCFVAEGDSFGTSSITITGQASGLTKELWNLSSPFPDVWNGESYPGTYEEGVDIDTFELLWTDNILTPDDNILHVDMYSYNDAWNLVYFIISVRSETTTGGTSHYVIYG
;
A
#
# COMPACT_ATOMS: atom_id res chain seq x y z
N MET A 1 -70.58 51.65 23.44
CA MET A 1 -71.87 52.24 23.03
C MET A 1 -73.09 51.61 23.76
N ILE A 2 -73.04 50.32 24.12
CA ILE A 2 -74.12 49.58 24.81
C ILE A 2 -74.40 50.07 26.24
N GLY A 3 -73.38 50.45 27.01
CA GLY A 3 -73.56 50.93 28.40
C GLY A 3 -74.32 52.26 28.55
N LYS A 4 -74.35 53.12 27.52
CA LYS A 4 -75.10 54.39 27.54
C LYS A 4 -76.59 54.20 27.24
N TYR A 5 -76.95 53.13 26.51
CA TYR A 5 -78.36 52.78 26.25
C TYR A 5 -79.00 52.09 27.47
N ILE A 6 -78.27 51.21 28.17
CA ILE A 6 -78.80 50.49 29.35
C ILE A 6 -79.17 51.47 30.50
N LYS A 7 -78.34 52.50 30.75
CA LYS A 7 -78.64 53.53 31.78
C LYS A 7 -79.85 54.41 31.44
N LYS A 8 -80.17 54.62 30.15
CA LYS A 8 -81.30 55.47 29.73
C LYS A 8 -82.63 54.72 29.73
N THR A 9 -82.61 53.40 29.52
CA THR A 9 -83.80 52.55 29.59
C THR A 9 -84.17 52.20 31.04
N ALA A 10 -83.20 52.01 31.93
CA ALA A 10 -83.44 51.71 33.35
C ALA A 10 -84.13 52.87 34.12
N ALA A 11 -83.96 54.12 33.68
CA ALA A 11 -84.58 55.28 34.33
C ALA A 11 -86.07 55.49 33.98
N ARG A 12 -86.60 54.83 32.93
CA ARG A 12 -88.01 54.94 32.50
C ARG A 12 -88.92 53.83 33.04
N LEU A 13 -88.38 52.86 33.78
CA LEU A 13 -89.12 51.68 34.27
C LEU A 13 -89.63 51.80 35.71
N LYS A 14 -89.68 53.01 36.29
CA LYS A 14 -90.08 53.21 37.70
C LYS A 14 -91.58 53.05 37.98
N ASP A 15 -92.44 53.10 36.95
CA ASP A 15 -93.90 53.03 37.11
C ASP A 15 -94.58 51.89 36.33
N GLU A 16 -93.82 50.93 35.79
CA GLU A 16 -94.38 49.78 35.08
C GLU A 16 -94.00 48.46 35.74
N THR A 17 -94.76 48.08 36.78
CA THR A 17 -94.60 46.86 37.59
C THR A 17 -94.89 45.54 36.85
N GLY A 18 -95.05 45.56 35.51
CA GLY A 18 -95.35 44.37 34.70
C GLY A 18 -94.37 44.05 33.56
N MET A 19 -93.56 45.00 33.07
CA MET A 19 -92.70 44.78 31.88
C MET A 19 -91.36 44.11 32.19
N ALA A 20 -90.85 44.22 33.41
CA ALA A 20 -89.60 43.56 33.81
C ALA A 20 -89.70 42.04 33.71
N LEU A 21 -90.86 41.47 34.06
CA LEU A 21 -91.12 40.03 33.95
C LEU A 21 -91.11 39.56 32.49
N ILE A 22 -91.70 40.35 31.58
CA ILE A 22 -91.74 40.02 30.14
C ILE A 22 -90.34 40.08 29.52
N ILE A 23 -89.54 41.10 29.86
CA ILE A 23 -88.14 41.20 29.37
C ILE A 23 -87.29 40.05 29.93
N VAL A 24 -87.45 39.69 31.20
CA VAL A 24 -86.76 38.55 31.81
C VAL A 24 -87.19 37.23 31.14
N LEU A 25 -88.48 37.04 30.84
CA LEU A 25 -88.97 35.86 30.13
C LEU A 25 -88.46 35.79 28.68
N VAL A 26 -88.39 36.91 27.96
CA VAL A 26 -87.82 36.97 26.60
C VAL A 26 -86.32 36.70 26.62
N LEU A 27 -85.58 37.23 27.59
CA LEU A 27 -84.16 36.93 27.75
C LEU A 27 -83.92 35.48 28.19
N LEU A 28 -84.79 34.90 29.02
CA LEU A 28 -84.76 33.46 29.37
C LEU A 28 -85.06 32.58 28.16
N LEU A 29 -86.02 32.98 27.31
CA LEU A 29 -86.36 32.27 26.08
C LEU A 29 -85.24 32.38 25.04
N LEU A 30 -84.69 33.56 24.81
CA LEU A 30 -83.55 33.75 23.92
C LEU A 30 -82.30 33.05 24.45
N GLY A 31 -82.08 33.08 25.76
CA GLY A 31 -81.05 32.32 26.44
C GLY A 31 -81.22 30.82 26.23
N SER A 32 -82.42 30.26 26.43
CA SER A 32 -82.66 28.83 26.25
C SER A 32 -82.56 28.39 24.79
N ILE A 33 -82.98 29.22 23.83
CA ILE A 33 -82.84 28.95 22.39
C ILE A 33 -81.37 29.01 21.95
N ALA A 34 -80.55 29.92 22.49
CA ALA A 34 -79.14 30.04 22.11
C ALA A 34 -78.23 29.03 22.84
N LEU A 35 -78.55 28.65 24.08
CA LEU A 35 -77.68 27.82 24.92
C LEU A 35 -77.63 26.36 24.43
N VAL A 36 -78.73 25.83 23.90
CA VAL A 36 -78.77 24.44 23.40
C VAL A 36 -77.86 24.24 22.17
N PRO A 37 -77.93 25.07 21.11
CA PRO A 37 -76.97 24.99 19.99
C PRO A 37 -75.51 25.23 20.41
N VAL A 38 -75.25 26.16 21.35
CA VAL A 38 -73.88 26.41 21.83
C VAL A 38 -73.32 25.20 22.59
N LEU A 39 -74.11 24.57 23.46
CA LEU A 39 -73.69 23.34 24.15
C LEU A 39 -73.49 22.19 23.17
N ALA A 40 -74.31 22.08 22.13
CA ALA A 40 -74.13 21.10 21.06
C ALA A 40 -72.79 21.33 20.32
N HIS A 41 -72.49 22.58 19.94
CA HIS A 41 -71.22 22.93 19.30
C HIS A 41 -70.00 22.73 20.22
N ILE A 42 -70.11 22.99 21.53
CA ILE A 42 -69.04 22.68 22.49
C ILE A 42 -68.81 21.17 22.57
N ASN A 43 -69.87 20.36 22.60
CA ASN A 43 -69.76 18.91 22.61
C ASN A 43 -69.13 18.37 21.31
N ASP A 44 -69.51 18.91 20.15
CA ASP A 44 -68.89 18.54 18.87
C ASP A 44 -67.42 18.98 18.80
N ALA A 45 -67.09 20.17 19.31
CA ALA A 45 -65.70 20.65 19.40
C ALA A 45 -64.85 19.78 20.33
N LEU A 46 -65.39 19.32 21.48
CA LEU A 46 -64.71 18.39 22.38
C LEU A 46 -64.47 17.03 21.73
N LYS A 47 -65.48 16.44 21.08
CA LYS A 47 -65.33 15.18 20.35
C LYS A 47 -64.34 15.28 19.19
N THR A 48 -64.34 16.42 18.51
CA THR A 48 -63.40 16.70 17.43
C THR A 48 -61.98 16.85 18.00
N GLY A 49 -61.83 17.56 19.12
CA GLY A 49 -60.57 17.73 19.83
C GLY A 49 -59.95 16.41 20.30
N THR A 50 -60.74 15.51 20.89
CA THR A 50 -60.24 14.18 21.29
C THR A 50 -59.83 13.34 20.09
N ARG A 51 -60.58 13.41 18.98
CA ARG A 51 -60.20 12.70 17.74
C ARG A 51 -58.92 13.25 17.12
N TYR A 52 -58.72 14.56 17.16
CA TYR A 52 -57.44 15.17 16.75
C TYR A 52 -56.30 14.74 17.67
N GLU A 53 -56.50 14.74 18.98
CA GLU A 53 -55.47 14.30 19.94
C GLU A 53 -55.09 12.83 19.74
N GLU A 54 -56.08 11.94 19.57
CA GLU A 54 -55.86 10.52 19.27
C GLU A 54 -55.08 10.35 17.95
N LYS A 55 -55.47 11.06 16.88
CA LYS A 55 -54.76 10.99 15.59
C LYS A 55 -53.37 11.62 15.62
N SER A 56 -53.16 12.67 16.39
CA SER A 56 -51.83 13.22 16.62
C SER A 56 -50.94 12.25 17.38
N LYS A 57 -51.47 11.56 18.41
CA LYS A 57 -50.72 10.50 19.12
C LYS A 57 -50.35 9.35 18.18
N GLU A 58 -51.30 8.87 17.38
CA GLU A 58 -51.04 7.84 16.36
C GLU A 58 -49.94 8.28 15.38
N LEU A 59 -49.97 9.53 14.90
CA LEU A 59 -48.96 10.06 13.98
C LEU A 59 -47.57 10.16 14.64
N TYR A 60 -47.48 10.71 15.85
CA TYR A 60 -46.20 10.81 16.56
C TYR A 60 -45.62 9.45 16.90
N THR A 61 -46.45 8.48 17.32
CA THR A 61 -45.98 7.12 17.58
C THR A 61 -45.50 6.43 16.30
N ALA A 62 -46.22 6.60 15.18
CA ALA A 62 -45.78 6.06 13.89
C ALA A 62 -44.45 6.68 13.43
N ASP A 63 -44.28 7.99 13.58
CA ASP A 63 -43.04 8.73 13.28
C ASP A 63 -41.87 8.25 14.15
N SER A 64 -42.08 8.10 15.47
CA SER A 64 -41.07 7.50 16.36
C SER A 64 -40.71 6.07 15.97
N GLY A 65 -41.63 5.30 15.37
CA GLY A 65 -41.31 3.98 14.83
C GLY A 65 -40.42 4.03 13.58
N ILE A 66 -40.44 5.12 12.79
CA ILE A 66 -39.46 5.32 11.72
C ILE A 66 -38.08 5.60 12.32
N GLU A 67 -38.00 6.48 13.31
CA GLU A 67 -36.73 6.81 14.00
C GLU A 67 -36.10 5.58 14.68
N ASP A 68 -36.93 4.74 15.32
CA ASP A 68 -36.46 3.46 15.88
C ASP A 68 -35.96 2.50 14.78
N GLY A 69 -36.65 2.45 13.63
CA GLY A 69 -36.21 1.66 12.48
C GLY A 69 -34.88 2.13 11.91
N LEU A 70 -34.68 3.44 11.79
CA LEU A 70 -33.42 4.05 11.39
C LEU A 70 -32.30 3.72 12.37
N TRP A 71 -32.59 3.81 13.68
CA TRP A 71 -31.64 3.44 14.73
C TRP A 71 -31.22 1.98 14.61
N ARG A 72 -32.16 1.04 14.44
CA ARG A 72 -31.82 -0.39 14.27
C ARG A 72 -30.98 -0.67 13.04
N ILE A 73 -31.27 -0.02 11.92
CA ILE A 73 -30.44 -0.11 10.70
C ILE A 73 -29.02 0.39 11.01
N LYS A 74 -28.90 1.56 11.63
CA LYS A 74 -27.61 2.18 11.95
C LYS A 74 -26.72 1.28 12.81
N TYR A 75 -27.30 0.60 13.80
CA TYR A 75 -26.57 -0.23 14.78
C TYR A 75 -26.69 -1.75 14.54
N ASP A 76 -27.11 -2.18 13.34
CA ASP A 76 -27.28 -3.60 12.98
C ASP A 76 -28.18 -4.41 13.94
N TYR A 77 -29.10 -3.73 14.62
CA TYR A 77 -29.98 -4.32 15.64
C TYR A 77 -31.28 -4.90 15.03
N MET A 78 -31.12 -5.73 13.99
CA MET A 78 -32.22 -6.28 13.18
C MET A 78 -32.64 -7.69 13.63
N GLY A 79 -31.86 -8.32 14.51
CA GLY A 79 -32.10 -9.65 15.06
C GLY A 79 -31.64 -10.80 14.14
N ALA A 80 -31.54 -12.02 14.68
CA ALA A 80 -30.95 -13.17 14.00
C ALA A 80 -31.72 -13.68 12.76
N ALA A 81 -32.95 -13.21 12.54
CA ALA A 81 -33.74 -13.56 11.36
C ALA A 81 -33.46 -12.63 10.17
N TYR A 82 -32.76 -11.52 10.40
CA TYR A 82 -32.37 -10.59 9.35
C TYR A 82 -31.23 -11.18 8.52
N ASP A 83 -31.40 -11.15 7.20
CA ASP A 83 -30.37 -11.46 6.23
C ASP A 83 -30.18 -10.23 5.35
N LYS A 84 -28.95 -9.73 5.32
CA LYS A 84 -28.57 -8.54 4.56
C LYS A 84 -28.72 -8.73 3.05
N TYR A 85 -28.78 -9.97 2.57
CA TYR A 85 -28.96 -10.33 1.16
C TYR A 85 -30.41 -10.70 0.80
N ASP A 86 -31.34 -10.64 1.76
CA ASP A 86 -32.75 -10.92 1.53
C ASP A 86 -33.53 -9.67 1.13
N TYR A 87 -33.82 -9.58 -0.17
CA TYR A 87 -34.61 -8.50 -0.78
C TYR A 87 -36.12 -8.81 -0.89
N TYR A 88 -36.56 -9.97 -0.36
CA TYR A 88 -37.92 -10.45 -0.51
C TYR A 88 -38.74 -10.34 0.77
N ASN A 89 -38.13 -10.66 1.91
CA ASN A 89 -38.81 -10.67 3.19
C ASN A 89 -38.82 -9.28 3.85
N THR A 90 -39.84 -9.08 4.68
CA THR A 90 -39.93 -7.94 5.60
C THR A 90 -39.65 -8.44 7.01
N PHE A 91 -38.95 -7.64 7.80
CA PHE A 91 -38.57 -7.92 9.17
C PHE A 91 -39.45 -7.09 10.12
N PRO A 92 -40.55 -7.67 10.64
CA PRO A 92 -41.48 -6.97 11.52
C PRO A 92 -41.00 -6.95 12.97
N TYR A 93 -41.26 -5.84 13.66
CA TYR A 93 -41.16 -5.77 15.12
C TYR A 93 -42.12 -4.70 15.66
N GLU A 94 -42.34 -4.70 16.98
CA GLU A 94 -43.13 -3.67 17.67
C GLU A 94 -42.20 -2.76 18.49
N THR A 95 -42.41 -1.45 18.42
CA THR A 95 -41.66 -0.49 19.26
C THR A 95 -42.10 -0.57 20.72
N GLU A 96 -41.32 0.06 21.60
CA GLU A 96 -41.80 0.38 22.95
C GLU A 96 -43.00 1.36 22.92
N LEU A 97 -43.65 1.53 24.08
CA LEU A 97 -44.81 2.40 24.23
C LEU A 97 -44.42 3.88 24.11
N VAL A 98 -44.76 4.51 23.00
CA VAL A 98 -44.67 5.96 22.80
C VAL A 98 -46.08 6.55 22.90
N ASN A 99 -46.29 7.48 23.83
CA ASN A 99 -47.62 8.05 24.12
C ASN A 99 -48.71 7.02 24.51
N GLY A 100 -48.31 5.86 25.03
CA GLY A 100 -49.21 4.77 25.40
C GLY A 100 -49.71 3.92 24.22
N LEU A 101 -49.10 4.06 23.04
CA LEU A 101 -49.33 3.26 21.84
C LEU A 101 -48.00 2.61 21.42
N THR A 102 -48.07 1.47 20.74
CA THR A 102 -46.93 0.85 20.05
C THR A 102 -47.05 1.08 18.55
N ALA A 103 -45.92 1.17 17.85
CA ALA A 103 -45.87 1.14 16.40
C ALA A 103 -45.46 -0.25 15.91
N ASN A 104 -46.17 -0.76 14.89
CA ASN A 104 -45.78 -1.97 14.18
C ASN A 104 -44.89 -1.54 13.01
N VAL A 105 -43.59 -1.80 13.16
CA VAL A 105 -42.57 -1.41 12.19
C VAL A 105 -42.18 -2.63 11.36
N THR A 106 -42.06 -2.45 10.06
CA THR A 106 -41.45 -3.44 9.16
C THR A 106 -40.29 -2.80 8.44
N ILE A 107 -39.15 -3.47 8.42
CA ILE A 107 -38.00 -3.07 7.61
C ILE A 107 -37.82 -4.09 6.48
N ARG A 108 -37.47 -3.65 5.27
CA ARG A 108 -37.04 -4.55 4.18
C ARG A 108 -35.89 -3.95 3.39
N ASN A 109 -35.01 -4.81 2.89
CA ASN A 109 -34.01 -4.41 1.90
C ASN A 109 -34.71 -4.13 0.57
N VAL A 110 -34.33 -3.05 -0.11
CA VAL A 110 -34.95 -2.61 -1.37
C VAL A 110 -34.06 -3.00 -2.54
N TRP A 111 -34.62 -3.75 -3.48
CA TRP A 111 -33.99 -4.05 -4.76
C TRP A 111 -34.33 -2.98 -5.80
N PHE A 112 -33.34 -2.18 -6.21
CA PHE A 112 -33.52 -1.13 -7.21
C PHE A 112 -33.26 -1.50 -8.67
N PRO A 113 -32.32 -2.42 -9.00
CA PRO A 113 -32.05 -2.77 -10.39
C PRO A 113 -33.34 -3.13 -11.13
N SER A 114 -33.76 -2.25 -12.05
CA SER A 114 -35.10 -2.34 -12.66
C SER A 114 -35.15 -3.25 -13.88
N ASN A 115 -33.98 -3.61 -14.42
CA ASN A 115 -33.82 -4.47 -15.60
C ASN A 115 -33.37 -5.90 -15.26
N VAL A 116 -33.22 -6.25 -13.98
CA VAL A 116 -32.85 -7.58 -13.51
C VAL A 116 -33.61 -7.91 -12.22
N ALA A 117 -34.06 -9.16 -12.07
CA ALA A 117 -34.76 -9.58 -10.85
C ALA A 117 -33.78 -9.71 -9.67
N ALA A 118 -34.26 -9.52 -8.45
CA ALA A 118 -33.44 -9.72 -7.26
C ALA A 118 -32.90 -11.16 -7.21
N PRO A 119 -31.60 -11.37 -6.99
CA PRO A 119 -31.04 -12.71 -6.74
C PRO A 119 -31.65 -13.34 -5.48
N SER A 120 -31.51 -14.65 -5.32
CA SER A 120 -31.80 -15.29 -4.03
C SER A 120 -30.77 -14.83 -2.99
N PRO A 121 -31.05 -14.92 -1.67
CA PRO A 121 -30.07 -14.49 -0.65
C PRO A 121 -28.72 -15.20 -0.78
N ASP A 122 -28.72 -16.51 -1.06
CA ASP A 122 -27.49 -17.28 -1.28
C ASP A 122 -26.75 -16.82 -2.55
N ASP A 123 -27.45 -16.64 -3.67
CA ASP A 123 -26.82 -16.17 -4.92
C ASP A 123 -26.27 -14.74 -4.76
N ALA A 124 -26.98 -13.88 -4.03
CA ALA A 124 -26.56 -12.51 -3.75
C ALA A 124 -25.31 -12.49 -2.88
N LYS A 125 -25.25 -13.36 -1.88
CA LYS A 125 -24.09 -13.54 -1.03
C LYS A 125 -22.89 -14.01 -1.86
N ASP A 126 -23.06 -15.04 -2.67
CA ASP A 126 -21.98 -15.59 -3.52
C ASP A 126 -21.47 -14.54 -4.52
N ILE A 127 -22.36 -13.77 -5.17
CA ILE A 127 -21.98 -12.71 -6.09
C ILE A 127 -21.12 -11.65 -5.38
N ILE A 128 -21.57 -11.15 -4.23
CA ILE A 128 -20.95 -10.02 -3.54
C ILE A 128 -19.66 -10.44 -2.82
N GLU A 129 -19.67 -11.59 -2.15
CA GLU A 129 -18.51 -12.09 -1.38
C GLU A 129 -17.45 -12.76 -2.28
N SER A 130 -17.73 -12.99 -3.57
CA SER A 130 -16.69 -13.44 -4.51
C SER A 130 -15.66 -12.36 -4.83
N GLU A 131 -16.02 -11.08 -4.65
CA GLU A 131 -15.20 -9.90 -4.96
C GLU A 131 -14.66 -9.84 -6.40
N LYS A 132 -15.15 -10.72 -7.28
CA LYS A 132 -14.68 -10.85 -8.66
C LYS A 132 -15.12 -9.68 -9.54
N LEU A 133 -16.28 -9.11 -9.24
CA LEU A 133 -16.82 -7.93 -9.92
C LEU A 133 -17.40 -6.97 -8.88
N LEU A 134 -16.73 -5.86 -8.63
CA LEU A 134 -17.11 -4.86 -7.65
C LEU A 134 -17.65 -3.61 -8.35
N VAL A 135 -18.69 -3.00 -7.77
CA VAL A 135 -19.28 -1.74 -8.27
C VAL A 135 -19.30 -0.76 -7.12
N VAL A 136 -18.85 0.47 -7.37
CA VAL A 136 -18.83 1.54 -6.38
C VAL A 136 -19.29 2.85 -7.03
N GLY A 137 -20.23 3.56 -6.40
CA GLY A 137 -20.69 4.87 -6.84
C GLY A 137 -20.32 6.01 -5.89
N THR A 138 -19.93 7.16 -6.44
CA THR A 138 -19.60 8.38 -5.67
C THR A 138 -20.10 9.64 -6.37
N SER A 139 -20.59 10.62 -5.61
CA SER A 139 -20.89 11.96 -6.15
C SER A 139 -19.66 12.86 -6.23
N GLY A 140 -18.51 12.40 -5.71
CA GLY A 140 -17.35 13.23 -5.43
C GLY A 140 -17.60 14.27 -4.33
N GLY A 141 -16.54 14.95 -3.88
CA GLY A 141 -16.60 16.02 -2.86
C GLY A 141 -16.98 17.40 -3.40
N ILE A 142 -17.15 17.55 -4.72
CA ILE A 142 -17.40 18.84 -5.37
C ILE A 142 -18.87 18.95 -5.76
N ILE A 143 -19.56 19.95 -5.20
CA ILE A 143 -20.96 20.24 -5.52
C ILE A 143 -21.13 20.47 -7.03
N GLY A 144 -22.01 19.68 -7.66
CA GLY A 144 -22.33 19.78 -9.08
C GLY A 144 -21.35 19.08 -10.00
N ALA A 145 -20.37 18.35 -9.45
CA ALA A 145 -19.58 17.40 -10.23
C ALA A 145 -20.49 16.27 -10.75
N PRO A 146 -20.15 15.67 -11.91
CA PRO A 146 -20.76 14.42 -12.34
C PRO A 146 -20.63 13.34 -11.27
N TYR A 147 -21.63 12.46 -11.19
CA TYR A 147 -21.53 11.25 -10.38
C TYR A 147 -20.62 10.25 -11.09
N THR A 148 -19.66 9.67 -10.36
CA THR A 148 -18.71 8.68 -10.86
C THR A 148 -19.11 7.30 -10.40
N VAL A 149 -19.06 6.33 -11.31
CA VAL A 149 -19.22 4.91 -11.03
C VAL A 149 -17.93 4.23 -11.42
N ARG A 150 -17.33 3.52 -10.47
CA ARG A 150 -16.16 2.65 -10.65
C ARG A 150 -16.62 1.20 -10.64
N ILE A 151 -16.09 0.40 -11.55
CA ILE A 151 -16.34 -1.03 -11.64
C ILE A 151 -15.00 -1.73 -11.76
N ASP A 152 -14.68 -2.58 -10.79
CA ASP A 152 -13.43 -3.35 -10.77
C ASP A 152 -13.74 -4.81 -11.09
N PHE A 153 -12.99 -5.38 -12.02
CA PHE A 153 -13.12 -6.77 -12.44
C PHE A 153 -11.78 -7.48 -12.28
N THR A 154 -11.78 -8.57 -11.52
CA THR A 154 -10.59 -9.41 -11.30
C THR A 154 -10.72 -10.69 -12.13
N PRO A 155 -10.21 -10.71 -13.38
CA PRO A 155 -10.36 -11.86 -14.27
C PRO A 155 -9.56 -13.06 -13.81
N ASP A 156 -10.13 -14.25 -13.91
CA ASP A 156 -9.37 -15.49 -13.96
C ASP A 156 -8.75 -15.69 -15.36
N SER A 157 -7.75 -16.56 -15.46
CA SER A 157 -7.14 -16.90 -16.75
C SER A 157 -8.17 -17.41 -17.75
N GLY A 158 -8.37 -16.66 -18.84
CA GLY A 158 -9.32 -16.99 -19.91
C GLY A 158 -10.69 -16.34 -19.77
N ASP A 159 -10.91 -15.52 -18.74
CA ASP A 159 -12.13 -14.74 -18.57
C ASP A 159 -12.27 -13.68 -19.65
N ASN A 160 -13.50 -13.55 -20.17
CA ASN A 160 -13.86 -12.48 -21.08
C ASN A 160 -15.28 -11.98 -20.77
N LEU A 161 -15.34 -10.92 -19.98
CA LEU A 161 -16.56 -10.29 -19.49
C LEU A 161 -17.16 -9.37 -20.56
N THR A 162 -18.43 -9.59 -20.92
CA THR A 162 -19.18 -8.67 -21.78
C THR A 162 -20.27 -7.94 -21.00
N VAL A 163 -20.55 -6.69 -21.34
CA VAL A 163 -21.45 -5.82 -20.58
C VAL A 163 -22.81 -5.74 -21.26
N LYS A 164 -23.86 -6.21 -20.57
CA LYS A 164 -25.25 -6.17 -21.07
C LYS A 164 -25.94 -4.86 -20.72
N SER A 165 -25.68 -4.35 -19.53
CA SER A 165 -26.17 -3.04 -19.12
C SER A 165 -25.37 -2.47 -17.96
N LEU A 166 -25.31 -1.15 -17.91
CA LEU A 166 -24.97 -0.38 -16.72
C LEU A 166 -26.23 0.32 -16.24
N GLY A 167 -26.41 0.43 -14.93
CA GLY A 167 -27.57 1.13 -14.37
C GLY A 167 -27.24 1.89 -13.12
N VAL A 168 -28.05 2.91 -12.84
CA VAL A 168 -27.99 3.68 -11.60
C VAL A 168 -29.39 4.02 -11.12
N TRP A 169 -29.60 4.02 -9.81
CA TRP A 169 -30.80 4.52 -9.15
C TRP A 169 -30.48 5.88 -8.53
N LEU A 170 -31.29 6.89 -8.85
CA LEU A 170 -31.18 8.24 -8.31
C LEU A 170 -32.34 8.51 -7.34
N PRO A 171 -32.06 9.08 -6.15
CA PRO A 171 -33.10 9.44 -5.19
C PRO A 171 -34.11 10.45 -5.74
N GLN A 172 -35.30 10.48 -5.14
CA GLN A 172 -36.35 11.42 -5.49
C GLN A 172 -35.85 12.87 -5.43
N GLY A 173 -36.15 13.62 -6.49
CA GLY A 173 -35.76 15.02 -6.63
C GLY A 173 -34.44 15.22 -7.38
N PHE A 174 -33.64 14.16 -7.57
CA PHE A 174 -32.52 14.16 -8.50
C PHE A 174 -32.99 13.76 -9.89
N GLU A 175 -32.55 14.50 -10.91
CA GLU A 175 -32.89 14.24 -12.31
C GLU A 175 -31.62 13.96 -13.12
N TYR A 176 -31.59 12.86 -13.85
CA TYR A 176 -30.51 12.54 -14.78
C TYR A 176 -30.45 13.56 -15.93
N ILE A 177 -29.25 14.07 -16.24
CA ILE A 177 -29.04 14.96 -17.39
C ILE A 177 -28.74 14.11 -18.62
N THR A 178 -29.71 14.04 -19.53
CA THR A 178 -29.58 13.32 -20.81
C THR A 178 -28.36 13.81 -21.60
N ASP A 179 -27.67 12.89 -22.27
CA ASP A 179 -26.46 13.13 -23.07
C ASP A 179 -25.24 13.64 -22.29
N ASN A 180 -25.30 13.68 -20.95
CA ASN A 180 -24.18 13.99 -20.08
C ASN A 180 -23.68 12.72 -19.39
N CYS A 181 -23.13 11.81 -20.18
CA CYS A 181 -22.49 10.60 -19.70
C CYS A 181 -21.23 10.34 -20.52
N SER A 182 -20.14 10.03 -19.83
CA SER A 182 -18.83 9.76 -20.45
C SER A 182 -18.85 8.65 -21.49
N LEU A 183 -19.69 7.64 -21.31
CA LEU A 183 -19.94 6.55 -22.27
C LEU A 183 -20.47 7.02 -23.64
N MET A 184 -20.87 8.29 -23.76
CA MET A 184 -21.44 8.86 -24.97
C MET A 184 -20.53 9.88 -25.66
N PHE A 185 -19.33 10.17 -25.13
CA PHE A 185 -18.48 11.27 -25.60
C PHE A 185 -17.84 11.06 -26.98
N GLU A 186 -17.37 9.84 -27.29
CA GLU A 186 -16.70 9.56 -28.58
C GLU A 186 -17.69 9.31 -29.73
N GLY A 187 -18.97 9.18 -29.41
CA GLY A 187 -20.08 9.15 -30.35
C GLY A 187 -20.64 7.75 -30.65
N PRO A 188 -21.72 7.66 -31.45
CA PRO A 188 -22.57 6.46 -31.57
C PRO A 188 -21.97 5.32 -32.41
N PHE A 189 -20.69 5.41 -32.79
CA PHE A 189 -20.01 4.38 -33.60
C PHE A 189 -19.06 3.52 -32.78
N GLU A 190 -18.80 3.88 -31.52
CA GLU A 190 -17.99 3.09 -30.62
C GLU A 190 -18.77 1.88 -30.09
N GLU A 191 -18.07 0.77 -29.85
CA GLU A 191 -18.67 -0.49 -29.40
C GLU A 191 -19.34 -0.36 -28.02
N TYR A 192 -18.76 0.46 -27.14
CA TYR A 192 -19.26 0.75 -25.81
C TYR A 192 -20.35 1.84 -25.78
N TYR A 193 -20.78 2.38 -26.93
CA TYR A 193 -21.85 3.36 -26.95
C TYR A 193 -23.20 2.67 -26.66
N PRO A 194 -23.99 3.14 -25.68
CA PRO A 194 -25.23 2.46 -25.30
C PRO A 194 -26.26 2.48 -26.43
N ASP A 195 -26.80 1.30 -26.76
CA ASP A 195 -27.85 1.15 -27.78
C ASP A 195 -29.15 1.85 -27.38
N TYR A 196 -29.45 1.87 -26.07
CA TYR A 196 -30.60 2.54 -25.51
C TYR A 196 -30.33 3.03 -24.08
N ILE A 197 -31.03 4.10 -23.71
CA ILE A 197 -31.03 4.67 -22.35
C ILE A 197 -32.48 4.70 -21.88
N ASN A 198 -32.78 3.96 -20.82
CA ASN A 198 -34.12 3.94 -20.23
C ASN A 198 -34.09 4.66 -18.88
N VAL A 199 -34.93 5.69 -18.74
CA VAL A 199 -35.19 6.35 -17.45
C VAL A 199 -36.58 5.91 -16.97
N ASN A 200 -36.65 5.17 -15.87
CA ASN A 200 -37.89 4.63 -15.33
C ASN A 200 -38.13 5.13 -13.89
N ASP A 201 -39.38 5.42 -13.56
CA ASP A 201 -39.78 5.68 -12.16
C ASP A 201 -39.52 4.43 -11.31
N ALA A 202 -38.95 4.63 -10.11
CA ALA A 202 -38.70 3.58 -9.13
C ALA A 202 -39.18 4.04 -7.74
N PRO A 203 -39.43 3.12 -6.79
CA PRO A 203 -39.73 3.49 -5.42
C PRO A 203 -38.66 4.45 -4.88
N GLY A 204 -39.09 5.60 -4.37
CA GLY A 204 -38.20 6.61 -3.80
C GLY A 204 -37.31 7.36 -4.80
N GLY A 205 -37.48 7.22 -6.13
CA GLY A 205 -36.56 7.82 -7.08
C GLY A 205 -36.80 7.47 -8.56
N SER A 206 -35.73 7.43 -9.33
CA SER A 206 -35.74 6.98 -10.73
C SER A 206 -34.53 6.09 -11.02
N THR A 207 -34.63 5.19 -11.99
CA THR A 207 -33.51 4.40 -12.49
C THR A 207 -33.12 4.86 -13.88
N VAL A 208 -31.83 4.91 -14.17
CA VAL A 208 -31.27 5.11 -15.50
C VAL A 208 -30.54 3.84 -15.88
N VAL A 209 -30.85 3.27 -17.05
CA VAL A 209 -30.22 2.04 -17.55
C VAL A 209 -29.68 2.27 -18.95
N TRP A 210 -28.36 2.17 -19.08
CA TRP A 210 -27.62 2.11 -20.33
C TRP A 210 -27.51 0.65 -20.77
N GLY A 211 -28.21 0.27 -21.83
CA GLY A 211 -28.25 -1.12 -22.29
C GLY A 211 -27.61 -1.34 -23.65
N TYR A 212 -27.11 -2.55 -23.87
CA TYR A 212 -26.42 -2.99 -25.08
C TYR A 212 -27.18 -4.15 -25.73
N ASN A 213 -27.18 -4.21 -27.05
CA ASN A 213 -27.72 -5.30 -27.85
C ASN A 213 -26.61 -6.31 -28.20
N PRO A 214 -26.91 -7.62 -28.32
CA PRO A 214 -25.93 -8.58 -28.81
C PRO A 214 -25.40 -8.25 -30.21
N PRO A 215 -24.08 -8.42 -30.48
CA PRO A 215 -23.04 -8.82 -29.53
C PRO A 215 -22.74 -7.71 -28.52
N TYR A 216 -22.70 -8.06 -27.23
CA TYR A 216 -22.44 -7.10 -26.15
C TYR A 216 -20.96 -6.66 -26.17
N PRO A 217 -20.65 -5.39 -25.82
CA PRO A 217 -19.28 -4.90 -25.74
C PRO A 217 -18.46 -5.68 -24.70
N ASN A 218 -17.19 -5.95 -25.00
CA ASN A 218 -16.26 -6.46 -24.00
C ASN A 218 -15.99 -5.39 -22.93
N PHE A 219 -15.80 -5.79 -21.68
CA PHE A 219 -15.47 -4.87 -20.58
C PHE A 219 -14.21 -4.06 -20.88
N THR A 220 -13.20 -4.69 -21.48
CA THR A 220 -11.94 -4.08 -21.94
C THR A 220 -12.07 -3.15 -23.14
N SER A 221 -13.25 -3.07 -23.78
CA SER A 221 -13.50 -2.13 -24.89
C SER A 221 -14.00 -0.76 -24.42
N PHE A 222 -14.35 -0.63 -23.14
CA PHE A 222 -14.81 0.64 -22.58
C PHE A 222 -13.66 1.65 -22.49
N PRO A 223 -13.96 2.96 -22.53
CA PRO A 223 -12.94 4.00 -22.53
C PRO A 223 -12.14 3.96 -21.22
N GLU A 224 -10.84 4.27 -21.33
CA GLU A 224 -9.90 4.36 -20.19
C GLU A 224 -9.67 3.04 -19.42
N VAL A 225 -10.19 1.91 -19.92
CA VAL A 225 -9.91 0.59 -19.35
C VAL A 225 -8.56 0.07 -19.85
N ASP A 226 -7.65 -0.23 -18.91
CA ASP A 226 -6.41 -0.94 -19.20
C ASP A 226 -6.64 -2.46 -19.11
N PRO A 227 -6.56 -3.22 -20.22
CA PRO A 227 -6.77 -4.67 -20.20
C PRO A 227 -5.64 -5.44 -19.49
N GLU A 228 -4.49 -4.81 -19.22
CA GLU A 228 -3.36 -5.44 -18.52
C GLU A 228 -3.39 -5.18 -17.00
N ALA A 229 -4.24 -4.27 -16.53
CA ALA A 229 -4.39 -3.96 -15.11
C ALA A 229 -5.07 -5.10 -14.32
N THR A 230 -4.66 -5.29 -13.07
CA THR A 230 -5.28 -6.24 -12.14
C THR A 230 -5.55 -5.53 -10.80
N PRO A 231 -6.81 -5.21 -10.45
CA PRO A 231 -8.03 -5.46 -11.22
C PRO A 231 -8.15 -4.60 -12.50
N ILE A 232 -8.93 -5.06 -13.48
CA ILE A 232 -9.33 -4.28 -14.64
C ILE A 232 -10.42 -3.30 -14.18
N THR A 233 -10.15 -2.00 -14.28
CA THR A 233 -11.05 -0.95 -13.81
C THR A 233 -11.77 -0.25 -14.96
N LEU A 234 -13.08 -0.05 -14.81
CA LEU A 234 -13.90 0.87 -15.61
C LEU A 234 -14.42 2.01 -14.73
N ASP A 235 -14.02 3.23 -15.06
CA ASP A 235 -14.61 4.44 -14.49
C ASP A 235 -15.51 5.13 -15.53
N PHE A 236 -16.74 5.45 -15.15
CA PHE A 236 -17.60 6.29 -15.97
C PHE A 236 -18.38 7.30 -15.13
N THR A 237 -18.57 8.48 -15.71
CA THR A 237 -19.30 9.58 -15.09
C THR A 237 -20.62 9.89 -15.78
N PHE A 238 -21.58 10.43 -15.03
CA PHE A 238 -22.82 10.98 -15.56
C PHE A 238 -23.30 12.23 -14.79
N GLY A 239 -23.95 13.14 -15.51
CA GLY A 239 -24.50 14.38 -14.95
C GLY A 239 -25.88 14.19 -14.33
N TYR A 240 -26.15 14.92 -13.26
CA TYR A 240 -27.46 14.99 -12.60
C TYR A 240 -27.81 16.42 -12.19
N THR A 241 -29.09 16.69 -11.98
CA THR A 241 -29.61 17.95 -11.42
C THR A 241 -30.13 17.68 -10.01
N PRO A 242 -29.64 18.39 -8.97
CA PRO A 242 -30.13 18.25 -7.61
C PRO A 242 -31.53 18.86 -7.43
N PRO A 243 -32.26 18.52 -6.35
CA PRO A 243 -33.56 19.11 -6.07
C PRO A 243 -33.49 20.64 -5.97
N ALA A 244 -34.47 21.34 -6.54
CA ALA A 244 -34.48 22.81 -6.58
C ALA A 244 -34.47 23.48 -5.18
N GLU A 245 -35.01 22.77 -4.17
CA GLU A 245 -35.03 23.22 -2.77
C GLU A 245 -33.63 23.11 -2.11
N THR A 246 -32.76 22.24 -2.63
CA THR A 246 -31.43 21.91 -2.09
C THR A 246 -30.40 21.78 -3.23
N PRO A 247 -30.03 22.88 -3.91
CA PRO A 247 -29.20 22.84 -5.11
C PRO A 247 -27.74 22.39 -4.87
N THR A 248 -27.36 22.24 -3.60
CA THR A 248 -26.05 21.74 -3.18
C THR A 248 -26.08 20.27 -2.72
N ALA A 249 -27.24 19.62 -2.76
CA ALA A 249 -27.36 18.22 -2.35
C ALA A 249 -26.66 17.29 -3.33
N MET A 250 -26.02 16.26 -2.79
CA MET A 250 -25.39 15.17 -3.54
C MET A 250 -26.26 13.92 -3.46
N PRO A 251 -26.40 13.14 -4.56
CA PRO A 251 -27.23 11.94 -4.56
C PRO A 251 -26.49 10.79 -3.89
N ALA A 252 -27.17 10.10 -2.98
CA ALA A 252 -26.81 8.73 -2.60
C ALA A 252 -27.40 7.78 -3.65
N ALA A 253 -26.67 7.54 -4.73
CA ALA A 253 -27.12 6.68 -5.83
C ALA A 253 -26.66 5.22 -5.61
N ILE A 254 -27.28 4.27 -6.30
CA ILE A 254 -26.82 2.88 -6.39
C ILE A 254 -26.53 2.57 -7.84
N ALA A 255 -25.30 2.18 -8.14
CA ALA A 255 -24.94 1.66 -9.45
C ALA A 255 -25.02 0.13 -9.51
N TRP A 256 -25.22 -0.41 -10.70
CA TRP A 256 -25.10 -1.85 -10.97
C TRP A 256 -24.67 -2.12 -12.40
N ILE A 257 -24.15 -3.31 -12.62
CA ILE A 257 -23.75 -3.84 -13.92
C ILE A 257 -24.38 -5.22 -14.11
N THR A 258 -24.94 -5.48 -15.30
CA THR A 258 -25.28 -6.84 -15.73
C THR A 258 -24.35 -7.26 -16.84
N THR A 259 -23.90 -8.51 -16.81
CA THR A 259 -22.84 -9.01 -17.69
C THR A 259 -23.21 -10.37 -18.29
N GLU A 260 -22.39 -10.82 -19.22
CA GLU A 260 -22.34 -12.21 -19.68
C GLU A 260 -20.88 -12.62 -19.85
N MET A 261 -20.51 -13.72 -19.21
CA MET A 261 -19.20 -14.34 -19.41
C MET A 261 -19.21 -15.12 -20.71
N THR A 262 -18.42 -14.66 -21.68
CA THR A 262 -18.26 -15.36 -22.95
C THR A 262 -17.16 -16.40 -22.84
N GLN A 263 -17.38 -17.58 -23.41
CA GLN A 263 -16.39 -18.64 -23.39
C GLN A 263 -15.15 -18.18 -24.17
N GLY A 264 -14.04 -17.96 -23.48
CA GLY A 264 -12.76 -17.64 -24.11
C GLY A 264 -12.31 -18.73 -25.10
N GLU A 265 -11.40 -18.39 -26.01
CA GLU A 265 -10.92 -19.29 -27.08
C GLU A 265 -10.32 -20.61 -26.53
N PHE A 266 -9.98 -20.64 -25.23
CA PHE A 266 -9.37 -21.77 -24.51
C PHE A 266 -10.34 -22.60 -23.64
N GLY A 267 -11.65 -22.31 -23.65
CA GLY A 267 -12.67 -23.30 -23.32
C GLY A 267 -13.09 -23.48 -21.86
N PHE A 268 -12.82 -22.55 -20.93
CA PHE A 268 -13.35 -22.63 -19.56
C PHE A 268 -13.77 -21.27 -18.99
N THR A 269 -15.08 -21.14 -18.72
CA THR A 269 -15.68 -20.48 -17.54
C THR A 269 -17.17 -20.82 -17.45
N ASN A 270 -17.74 -20.81 -16.24
CA ASN A 270 -19.18 -20.92 -16.05
C ASN A 270 -19.82 -19.62 -16.59
N PRO A 271 -20.71 -19.65 -17.60
CA PRO A 271 -21.33 -18.43 -18.12
C PRO A 271 -22.16 -17.66 -17.06
N ASN A 272 -22.37 -18.25 -15.88
CA ASN A 272 -23.07 -17.65 -14.74
C ASN A 272 -22.13 -17.26 -13.59
N ASP A 273 -20.84 -17.02 -13.83
CA ASP A 273 -19.88 -16.72 -12.75
C ASP A 273 -20.19 -15.39 -12.05
N VAL A 274 -20.39 -14.31 -12.83
CA VAL A 274 -20.68 -12.96 -12.31
C VAL A 274 -21.76 -12.25 -13.13
N PRO A 275 -23.00 -12.78 -13.25
CA PRO A 275 -24.02 -12.27 -14.18
C PRO A 275 -24.53 -10.85 -13.86
N LEU A 276 -24.26 -10.39 -12.63
CA LEU A 276 -24.71 -9.14 -12.07
C LEU A 276 -23.77 -8.77 -10.92
N SER A 277 -23.49 -7.48 -10.76
CA SER A 277 -22.96 -6.90 -9.53
C SER A 277 -23.59 -5.52 -9.30
N TRP A 278 -23.66 -5.07 -8.06
CA TRP A 278 -24.22 -3.77 -7.68
C TRP A 278 -23.42 -3.15 -6.55
N ASP A 279 -23.67 -1.87 -6.29
CA ASP A 279 -23.02 -1.10 -5.23
C ASP A 279 -23.05 -1.88 -3.91
N VAL A 280 -21.90 -2.45 -3.55
CA VAL A 280 -21.74 -3.32 -2.37
C VAL A 280 -21.79 -2.51 -1.09
N ASP A 281 -21.43 -1.23 -1.18
CA ASP A 281 -21.27 -0.35 -0.05
C ASP A 281 -22.63 0.11 0.47
N THR A 282 -23.57 0.41 -0.43
CA THR A 282 -24.81 1.10 -0.06
C THR A 282 -26.03 0.19 -0.10
N ARG A 283 -26.57 -0.15 1.07
CA ARG A 283 -27.87 -0.83 1.19
C ARG A 283 -28.99 0.18 1.41
N PHE A 284 -30.16 -0.11 0.88
CA PHE A 284 -31.36 0.69 1.14
C PHE A 284 -32.44 -0.12 1.80
N PHE A 285 -33.13 0.57 2.69
CA PHE A 285 -34.16 0.03 3.55
C PHE A 285 -35.44 0.80 3.30
N GLU A 286 -36.54 0.08 3.18
CA GLU A 286 -37.86 0.65 3.37
C GLU A 286 -38.31 0.36 4.79
N ILE A 287 -38.69 1.41 5.51
CA ILE A 287 -39.25 1.34 6.86
C ILE A 287 -40.72 1.73 6.75
N VAL A 288 -41.61 0.85 7.16
CA VAL A 288 -43.06 1.14 7.25
C VAL A 288 -43.48 1.02 8.71
N SER A 289 -43.98 2.11 9.28
CA SER A 289 -44.44 2.18 10.66
C SER A 289 -45.95 2.41 10.71
N ASN A 290 -46.67 1.50 11.36
CA ASN A 290 -48.13 1.53 11.46
C ASN A 290 -48.57 1.72 12.92
N THR A 291 -49.37 2.75 13.20
CA THR A 291 -50.03 2.95 14.50
C THR A 291 -51.50 3.32 14.28
N GLY A 292 -52.43 2.47 14.73
CA GLY A 292 -53.86 2.71 14.52
C GLY A 292 -54.24 2.70 13.04
N ASP A 293 -54.78 3.82 12.53
CA ASP A 293 -55.06 3.99 11.09
C ASP A 293 -53.98 4.84 10.37
N VAL A 294 -52.88 5.17 11.05
CA VAL A 294 -51.79 5.96 10.48
C VAL A 294 -50.65 5.03 10.05
N THR A 295 -50.22 5.19 8.80
CA THR A 295 -49.04 4.55 8.23
C THR A 295 -48.07 5.63 7.80
N VAL A 296 -46.83 5.55 8.27
CA VAL A 296 -45.70 6.36 7.81
C VAL A 296 -44.74 5.42 7.09
N GLN A 297 -44.21 5.86 5.95
CA GLN A 297 -43.25 5.11 5.14
C GLN A 297 -42.04 5.99 4.91
N ALA A 298 -40.85 5.44 5.11
CA ALA A 298 -39.58 6.10 4.88
C ALA A 298 -38.64 5.16 4.11
N PHE A 299 -37.72 5.76 3.36
CA PHE A 299 -36.62 5.07 2.72
C PHE A 299 -35.33 5.64 3.28
N SER A 300 -34.37 4.77 3.60
CA SER A 300 -33.07 5.17 4.12
C SER A 300 -31.98 4.31 3.49
N SER A 301 -30.77 4.85 3.42
CA SER A 301 -29.58 4.13 2.99
C SER A 301 -28.62 3.93 4.16
N LYS A 302 -27.91 2.82 4.18
CA LYS A 302 -26.76 2.57 5.04
C LYS A 302 -25.57 2.22 4.15
N CYS A 303 -24.47 2.92 4.33
CA CYS A 303 -23.20 2.51 3.77
C CYS A 303 -22.49 1.56 4.76
N GLU A 304 -22.27 0.30 4.40
CA GLU A 304 -21.70 -0.71 5.29
C GLU A 304 -20.17 -0.78 5.22
N LEU A 305 -19.57 -0.55 4.04
CA LEU A 305 -18.13 -0.61 3.84
C LEU A 305 -17.39 0.69 4.19
N ARG A 306 -18.12 1.81 4.35
CA ARG A 306 -17.55 3.10 4.76
C ARG A 306 -17.28 3.24 6.25
N GLN A 307 -17.44 2.18 7.05
CA GLN A 307 -17.02 2.26 8.44
C GLN A 307 -15.51 2.50 8.60
N MET A 308 -14.67 2.34 7.57
CA MET A 308 -13.25 2.75 7.65
C MET A 308 -12.89 3.94 6.75
N GLY A 309 -13.82 4.41 5.91
CA GLY A 309 -13.59 5.47 4.92
C GLY A 309 -14.36 6.78 5.14
N ASP A 310 -15.36 6.81 6.01
CA ASP A 310 -15.97 8.04 6.54
C ASP A 310 -15.49 8.22 7.99
N ALA A 311 -15.34 9.47 8.44
CA ALA A 311 -14.91 9.76 9.80
C ALA A 311 -15.78 9.00 10.82
N MET A 312 -15.19 8.04 11.53
CA MET A 312 -15.93 7.27 12.52
C MET A 312 -16.14 8.13 13.75
N SER A 313 -17.37 8.24 14.25
CA SER A 313 -17.63 8.76 15.60
C SER A 313 -16.95 7.81 16.59
N GLY A 314 -15.69 8.06 16.92
CA GLY A 314 -14.76 7.03 17.41
C GLY A 314 -13.34 7.55 17.57
N ASP A 315 -12.44 6.74 18.09
CA ASP A 315 -10.99 7.00 18.16
C ASP A 315 -10.30 5.62 18.19
N TYR A 316 -8.99 5.61 18.42
CA TYR A 316 -8.26 4.38 18.68
C TYR A 316 -7.44 4.50 19.96
N VAL A 317 -7.04 3.34 20.48
CA VAL A 317 -5.98 3.23 21.47
C VAL A 317 -4.98 2.20 20.98
N ALA A 318 -3.70 2.51 21.13
CA ALA A 318 -2.62 1.55 21.01
C ALA A 318 -2.05 1.35 22.42
N ILE A 319 -1.99 0.09 22.85
CA ILE A 319 -1.42 -0.32 24.14
C ILE A 319 -0.42 -1.42 23.89
N GLY A 320 0.45 -1.72 24.85
CA GLY A 320 1.31 -2.88 24.73
C GLY A 320 2.27 -3.01 25.89
N GLY A 321 3.35 -3.74 25.68
CA GLY A 321 4.39 -3.87 26.68
C GLY A 321 5.55 -4.72 26.22
N SER A 322 6.65 -4.58 26.94
CA SER A 322 7.84 -5.40 26.74
C SER A 322 7.75 -6.74 27.47
N LEU A 323 8.44 -7.75 26.95
CA LEU A 323 8.76 -9.00 27.62
C LEU A 323 10.26 -9.07 28.03
N LEU A 324 11.03 -8.01 27.76
CA LEU A 324 12.44 -7.87 28.13
C LEU A 324 12.68 -6.55 28.89
N SER A 325 13.41 -6.59 29.99
CA SER A 325 13.89 -5.40 30.70
C SER A 325 15.42 -5.37 30.83
N ASP A 326 15.96 -4.17 31.05
CA ASP A 326 17.27 -3.96 31.65
C ASP A 326 17.10 -4.00 33.19
N ASP A 327 17.70 -5.01 33.82
CA ASP A 327 17.67 -5.16 35.29
C ASP A 327 19.06 -4.98 35.93
N ASP A 328 20.13 -4.92 35.12
CA ASP A 328 21.50 -4.90 35.61
C ASP A 328 22.08 -3.47 35.70
N GLY A 329 21.41 -2.51 35.07
CA GLY A 329 21.72 -1.10 35.11
C GLY A 329 23.08 -0.81 34.48
N ASP A 330 23.42 -1.56 33.43
CA ASP A 330 24.55 -1.21 32.59
C ASP A 330 24.36 0.18 31.97
N MET A 331 25.44 0.72 31.43
CA MET A 331 25.43 2.08 30.91
C MET A 331 24.84 2.18 29.49
N TRP A 332 24.48 1.04 28.91
CA TRP A 332 24.00 0.93 27.54
C TRP A 332 22.49 0.69 27.50
N GLY A 333 21.87 0.27 28.61
CA GLY A 333 20.44 -0.05 28.66
C GLY A 333 20.13 -1.38 27.98
N ILE A 334 21.12 -2.28 27.84
CA ILE A 334 20.93 -3.55 27.14
C ILE A 334 19.92 -4.38 27.93
N ARG A 335 19.01 -5.03 27.20
CA ARG A 335 17.95 -5.82 27.82
C ARG A 335 18.35 -7.28 27.90
N GLU A 336 18.32 -7.84 29.11
CA GLU A 336 18.67 -9.25 29.34
C GLU A 336 17.76 -10.03 30.28
N THR A 337 16.77 -9.37 30.91
CA THR A 337 15.87 -10.04 31.84
C THR A 337 14.49 -10.29 31.25
N TRP A 338 14.05 -11.54 31.32
CA TRP A 338 12.75 -11.98 30.80
C TRP A 338 11.58 -11.65 31.74
N HIS A 339 10.50 -11.13 31.16
CA HIS A 339 9.19 -11.01 31.76
C HIS A 339 8.21 -11.95 31.05
N THR A 340 7.85 -13.05 31.72
CA THR A 340 6.83 -13.99 31.22
C THR A 340 5.76 -14.15 32.29
N PRO A 341 4.56 -13.57 32.12
CA PRO A 341 4.01 -12.81 30.97
C PRO A 341 4.10 -11.27 31.10
N SER A 342 3.77 -10.53 30.03
CA SER A 342 3.58 -9.06 30.01
C SER A 342 2.09 -8.70 30.00
N SER A 343 1.66 -7.63 30.66
CA SER A 343 0.23 -7.28 30.78
C SER A 343 -0.06 -5.80 30.83
N TYR A 344 -1.15 -5.38 30.20
CA TYR A 344 -1.65 -4.00 30.21
C TYR A 344 -3.12 -3.96 30.64
N ASN A 345 -3.47 -3.03 31.53
CA ASN A 345 -4.85 -2.81 31.97
C ASN A 345 -5.47 -1.63 31.23
N LEU A 346 -6.29 -1.90 30.21
CA LEU A 346 -6.96 -0.87 29.43
C LEU A 346 -8.33 -0.53 30.04
N ASN A 347 -8.48 0.74 30.41
CA ASN A 347 -9.71 1.27 31.00
C ASN A 347 -10.05 2.69 30.52
N THR A 348 -9.47 3.11 29.39
CA THR A 348 -9.59 4.48 28.87
C THR A 348 -10.59 4.61 27.73
N ILE A 349 -11.06 3.50 27.14
CA ILE A 349 -12.11 3.53 26.13
C ILE A 349 -13.45 3.88 26.83
N PRO A 350 -14.25 4.82 26.31
CA PRO A 350 -15.55 5.15 26.92
C PRO A 350 -16.46 3.92 27.11
N GLU A 351 -17.18 3.85 28.24
CA GLU A 351 -18.08 2.71 28.55
C GLU A 351 -19.22 2.54 27.53
N ASN A 352 -19.58 3.61 26.81
CA ASN A 352 -20.60 3.59 25.76
C ASN A 352 -20.02 3.41 24.35
N ALA A 353 -18.74 3.04 24.26
CA ALA A 353 -18.09 2.73 23.00
C ALA A 353 -18.24 1.26 22.63
N ASP A 354 -18.16 0.98 21.35
CA ASP A 354 -18.05 -0.37 20.80
C ASP A 354 -16.73 -0.50 20.06
N ALA A 355 -15.91 -1.50 20.44
CA ALA A 355 -14.75 -1.88 19.66
C ALA A 355 -15.22 -2.28 18.25
N ILE A 356 -14.64 -1.68 17.22
CA ILE A 356 -14.98 -1.93 15.82
C ILE A 356 -13.97 -2.91 15.23
N ALA A 357 -12.69 -2.65 15.47
CA ALA A 357 -11.57 -3.46 15.01
C ALA A 357 -10.51 -3.56 16.12
N ALA A 358 -9.77 -4.67 16.15
CA ALA A 358 -8.63 -4.84 17.04
C ALA A 358 -7.53 -5.68 16.39
N TYR A 359 -6.29 -5.18 16.42
CA TYR A 359 -5.13 -5.80 15.80
C TYR A 359 -4.02 -5.99 16.82
N LEU A 360 -3.58 -7.24 17.01
CA LEU A 360 -2.51 -7.59 17.93
C LEU A 360 -1.22 -7.82 17.15
N TYR A 361 -0.18 -7.08 17.50
CA TYR A 361 1.17 -7.18 16.99
C TYR A 361 2.11 -7.71 18.05
N TRP A 362 3.09 -8.49 17.65
CA TRP A 362 4.23 -8.83 18.50
C TRP A 362 5.50 -8.98 17.67
N ALA A 363 6.62 -8.64 18.29
CA ALA A 363 7.89 -8.60 17.61
C ALA A 363 9.03 -9.00 18.56
N GLY A 364 10.10 -9.54 18.00
CA GLY A 364 11.29 -9.89 18.77
C GLY A 364 12.56 -9.96 17.94
N TRP A 365 13.70 -9.96 18.62
CA TRP A 365 15.02 -10.09 17.99
C TRP A 365 15.68 -11.43 18.29
N ARG A 366 16.29 -12.05 17.28
CA ARG A 366 17.06 -13.28 17.41
C ARG A 366 18.45 -13.12 16.81
N ASN A 367 19.44 -13.69 17.48
CA ASN A 367 20.82 -13.65 17.05
C ASN A 367 21.07 -14.56 15.83
N GLU A 368 22.25 -14.41 15.24
CA GLU A 368 22.70 -15.19 14.07
C GLU A 368 22.58 -16.72 14.26
N ALA A 369 22.80 -17.22 15.47
CA ALA A 369 22.78 -18.66 15.75
C ALA A 369 21.37 -19.28 15.67
N SER A 370 20.32 -18.45 15.66
CA SER A 370 18.93 -18.88 15.48
C SER A 370 18.57 -19.08 14.00
N LYS A 371 19.37 -18.57 13.06
CA LYS A 371 19.17 -18.76 11.62
C LYS A 371 19.51 -20.19 11.20
N THR A 372 18.76 -20.72 10.24
CA THR A 372 19.08 -22.00 9.59
C THR A 372 19.30 -21.79 8.10
N THR A 373 20.54 -21.92 7.66
CA THR A 373 20.87 -21.86 6.23
C THR A 373 20.40 -23.12 5.51
N LEU A 374 19.48 -22.95 4.56
CA LEU A 374 18.90 -24.03 3.74
C LEU A 374 19.76 -24.31 2.50
N ILE A 375 20.19 -23.24 1.83
CA ILE A 375 21.20 -23.25 0.76
C ILE A 375 22.27 -22.22 1.08
N GLN A 376 23.51 -22.57 0.73
CA GLN A 376 24.63 -21.64 0.67
C GLN A 376 25.49 -21.99 -0.54
N ASP A 377 25.70 -21.01 -1.41
CA ASP A 377 26.57 -21.10 -2.58
C ASP A 377 27.63 -19.99 -2.53
N SER A 378 28.90 -20.37 -2.50
CA SER A 378 30.05 -19.45 -2.60
C SER A 378 30.36 -19.03 -4.03
N CYS A 379 29.48 -19.38 -4.98
CA CYS A 379 29.56 -19.04 -6.39
C CYS A 379 30.84 -19.52 -7.11
N ASP A 380 31.49 -20.56 -6.55
CA ASP A 380 32.70 -21.19 -7.12
C ASP A 380 32.39 -22.13 -8.30
N ASN A 381 31.18 -22.70 -8.34
CA ASN A 381 30.78 -23.66 -9.36
C ASN A 381 29.29 -23.58 -9.66
N ILE A 382 28.97 -22.96 -10.80
CA ILE A 382 27.61 -22.73 -11.30
C ILE A 382 26.78 -24.01 -11.47
N ASP A 383 27.43 -25.16 -11.72
CA ASP A 383 26.71 -26.42 -11.95
C ASP A 383 26.17 -27.07 -10.67
N THR A 384 26.55 -26.57 -9.48
CA THR A 384 26.23 -27.17 -8.19
C THR A 384 24.74 -27.11 -7.89
N PHE A 385 24.20 -25.89 -7.77
CA PHE A 385 22.79 -25.65 -7.46
C PHE A 385 21.98 -25.17 -8.66
N TRP A 386 22.62 -24.73 -9.74
CA TRP A 386 21.95 -23.98 -10.80
C TRP A 386 21.82 -24.77 -12.10
N SER A 387 20.84 -24.32 -12.87
CA SER A 387 20.55 -24.73 -14.24
C SER A 387 20.48 -23.47 -15.11
N TYR A 388 20.98 -23.60 -16.33
CA TYR A 388 21.05 -22.53 -17.32
C TYR A 388 20.92 -23.14 -18.72
N SER A 389 20.43 -22.36 -19.68
CA SER A 389 20.25 -22.84 -21.06
C SER A 389 21.58 -22.77 -21.84
N SER A 390 21.64 -23.41 -23.02
CA SER A 390 22.80 -23.33 -23.92
C SER A 390 22.37 -22.69 -25.24
N PRO A 391 22.95 -21.56 -25.67
CA PRO A 391 24.04 -20.80 -25.01
C PRO A 391 23.60 -20.19 -23.67
N THR A 392 24.56 -19.97 -22.75
CA THR A 392 24.31 -19.33 -21.45
C THR A 392 24.97 -17.97 -21.39
N GLY A 393 24.30 -17.02 -20.76
CA GLY A 393 24.83 -15.73 -20.36
C GLY A 393 25.60 -15.76 -19.03
N TRP A 394 25.62 -16.90 -18.35
CA TRP A 394 26.20 -17.02 -17.01
C TRP A 394 27.52 -17.80 -17.01
N GLU A 395 28.50 -17.30 -16.26
CA GLU A 395 29.77 -17.99 -15.98
C GLU A 395 30.13 -17.92 -14.50
N ALA A 396 30.91 -18.89 -14.01
CA ALA A 396 31.54 -18.82 -12.69
C ALA A 396 33.01 -18.43 -12.84
N ASN A 397 33.42 -17.35 -12.17
CA ASN A 397 34.80 -16.87 -12.22
C ASN A 397 35.21 -16.22 -10.89
N SER A 398 36.31 -16.71 -10.31
CA SER A 398 36.93 -16.13 -9.11
C SER A 398 36.01 -16.07 -7.88
N GLY A 399 35.15 -17.08 -7.70
CA GLY A 399 34.20 -17.14 -6.59
C GLY A 399 32.95 -16.29 -6.79
N GLN A 400 32.65 -15.88 -8.02
CA GLN A 400 31.45 -15.11 -8.34
C GLN A 400 30.76 -15.69 -9.57
N PHE A 401 29.43 -15.61 -9.62
CA PHE A 401 28.72 -15.77 -10.87
C PHE A 401 28.64 -14.44 -11.60
N LYS A 402 28.88 -14.47 -12.91
CA LYS A 402 28.84 -13.31 -13.77
C LYS A 402 27.85 -13.55 -14.89
N GLY A 403 26.82 -12.73 -14.93
CA GLY A 403 25.78 -12.73 -15.94
C GLY A 403 26.03 -11.65 -17.00
N HIS A 404 25.97 -12.01 -18.27
CA HIS A 404 26.02 -11.12 -19.44
C HIS A 404 25.07 -11.67 -20.50
N TYR A 405 24.49 -10.83 -21.36
CA TYR A 405 23.48 -11.28 -22.32
C TYR A 405 23.65 -10.63 -23.70
N TYR A 406 24.24 -11.39 -24.63
CA TYR A 406 24.41 -11.01 -26.04
C TYR A 406 23.47 -11.85 -26.93
N GLY A 407 22.15 -11.61 -26.90
CA GLY A 407 21.22 -12.47 -27.64
C GLY A 407 19.80 -11.94 -27.82
N ASP A 408 19.05 -12.63 -28.67
CA ASP A 408 17.60 -12.46 -28.92
C ASP A 408 16.75 -13.58 -28.28
N GLY A 409 17.38 -14.48 -27.50
CA GLY A 409 16.73 -15.60 -26.83
C GLY A 409 16.58 -15.41 -25.32
N ASN A 410 15.34 -15.27 -24.84
CA ASN A 410 15.02 -15.00 -23.43
C ASN A 410 15.60 -16.02 -22.42
N ASP A 411 15.87 -17.26 -22.83
CA ASP A 411 16.31 -18.30 -21.89
C ASP A 411 17.80 -18.21 -21.52
N SER A 412 18.65 -17.54 -22.32
CA SER A 412 20.09 -17.51 -22.04
C SER A 412 20.49 -16.53 -20.95
N ARG A 413 19.61 -15.59 -20.58
CA ARG A 413 19.81 -14.67 -19.45
C ARG A 413 19.42 -15.26 -18.09
N LEU A 414 18.88 -16.47 -18.04
CA LEU A 414 18.31 -17.06 -16.83
C LEU A 414 19.31 -17.99 -16.12
N LEU A 415 19.38 -17.86 -14.80
CA LEU A 415 20.06 -18.79 -13.89
C LEU A 415 19.05 -19.29 -12.85
N THR A 416 18.63 -20.54 -12.96
CA THR A 416 17.51 -21.08 -12.17
C THR A 416 17.97 -22.19 -11.24
N LEU A 417 17.49 -22.19 -10.01
CA LEU A 417 17.72 -23.26 -9.03
C LEU A 417 17.29 -24.62 -9.63
N LYS A 418 18.22 -25.59 -9.65
CA LYS A 418 18.06 -26.84 -10.39
C LYS A 418 16.98 -27.74 -9.82
N ASN A 419 16.98 -27.95 -8.51
CA ASN A 419 16.01 -28.81 -7.82
C ASN A 419 15.06 -27.95 -7.00
N ASP A 420 13.84 -28.44 -6.83
CA ASP A 420 12.87 -27.86 -5.91
C ASP A 420 13.41 -27.87 -4.48
N MET A 421 13.03 -26.85 -3.73
CA MET A 421 13.21 -26.79 -2.29
C MET A 421 11.85 -26.92 -1.61
N ASP A 422 11.77 -27.84 -0.64
CA ASP A 422 10.58 -27.94 0.19
C ASP A 422 10.66 -26.92 1.34
N LEU A 423 9.95 -25.81 1.16
CA LEU A 423 9.77 -24.76 2.15
C LEU A 423 8.47 -24.90 2.96
N SER A 424 7.58 -25.86 2.62
CA SER A 424 6.22 -25.95 3.19
C SER A 424 6.15 -26.21 4.69
N SER A 425 7.27 -26.59 5.32
CA SER A 425 7.37 -26.81 6.77
C SER A 425 7.78 -25.58 7.57
N TYR A 426 8.18 -24.49 6.91
CA TYR A 426 8.59 -23.25 7.55
C TYR A 426 7.40 -22.31 7.69
N ALA A 427 7.47 -21.41 8.68
CA ALA A 427 6.43 -20.41 8.86
C ALA A 427 6.39 -19.48 7.64
N PRO A 428 5.20 -19.06 7.18
CA PRO A 428 5.10 -18.01 6.19
C PRO A 428 5.86 -16.73 6.61
N GLY A 429 6.46 -16.02 5.67
CA GLY A 429 7.27 -14.83 5.93
C GLY A 429 8.53 -15.06 6.77
N SER A 430 9.02 -16.31 6.90
CA SER A 430 10.25 -16.63 7.67
C SER A 430 11.48 -16.93 6.80
N ILE A 431 11.31 -17.00 5.48
CA ILE A 431 12.37 -17.35 4.54
C ILE A 431 12.95 -16.09 3.90
N ILE A 432 14.27 -15.98 3.93
CA ILE A 432 15.03 -14.88 3.32
C ILE A 432 15.97 -15.44 2.26
N ILE A 433 16.02 -14.77 1.11
CA ILE A 433 17.08 -14.89 0.12
C ILE A 433 18.05 -13.73 0.36
N THR A 434 19.35 -14.03 0.52
CA THR A 434 20.40 -13.00 0.54
C THR A 434 21.53 -13.38 -0.39
N PHE A 435 22.12 -12.40 -1.06
CA PHE A 435 23.33 -12.55 -1.86
C PHE A 435 24.02 -11.20 -2.01
N ASP A 436 25.32 -11.24 -2.26
CA ASP A 436 26.07 -10.06 -2.64
C ASP A 436 25.90 -9.83 -4.15
N TYR A 437 25.70 -8.58 -4.58
CA TYR A 437 25.61 -8.19 -5.99
C TYR A 437 26.53 -7.02 -6.33
N GLY A 438 26.83 -6.85 -7.62
CA GLY A 438 27.50 -5.66 -8.13
C GLY A 438 27.60 -5.66 -9.65
N SER A 439 28.07 -4.56 -10.23
CA SER A 439 28.38 -4.47 -11.65
C SER A 439 29.86 -4.72 -11.89
N GLU A 440 30.22 -5.35 -12.99
CA GLU A 440 31.57 -5.31 -13.54
C GLU A 440 31.47 -4.70 -14.92
N VAL A 441 32.26 -3.64 -15.13
CA VAL A 441 32.35 -2.92 -16.39
C VAL A 441 33.75 -3.04 -17.00
N ASN A 442 34.66 -3.79 -16.37
CA ASN A 442 36.03 -3.96 -16.84
C ASN A 442 36.08 -5.09 -17.88
N ALA A 443 36.16 -4.74 -19.16
CA ALA A 443 36.40 -5.71 -20.22
C ALA A 443 37.87 -5.70 -20.63
N VAL A 444 38.51 -6.87 -20.63
CA VAL A 444 39.70 -7.10 -21.47
C VAL A 444 39.20 -7.41 -22.88
N VAL A 445 39.32 -6.43 -23.77
CA VAL A 445 38.84 -6.54 -25.16
C VAL A 445 39.83 -7.33 -26.01
N PHE A 446 41.12 -7.23 -25.68
CA PHE A 446 42.20 -7.93 -26.38
C PHE A 446 43.38 -8.16 -25.45
N ALA A 447 43.97 -9.35 -25.53
CA ALA A 447 45.21 -9.69 -24.85
C ALA A 447 46.11 -10.51 -25.78
N ASP A 448 47.41 -10.26 -25.73
CA ASP A 448 48.43 -10.92 -26.55
C ASP A 448 49.71 -11.12 -25.71
N ASP A 449 50.12 -12.37 -25.55
CA ASP A 449 51.34 -12.79 -24.84
C ASP A 449 52.60 -12.67 -25.72
N CYS A 450 52.47 -12.03 -26.88
CA CYS A 450 53.54 -11.69 -27.80
C CYS A 450 54.39 -12.90 -28.26
N ASP A 451 53.80 -14.10 -28.26
CA ASP A 451 54.44 -15.33 -28.71
C ASP A 451 54.41 -15.50 -30.25
N ASN A 452 53.56 -14.72 -30.95
CA ASN A 452 53.36 -14.76 -32.39
C ASN A 452 52.85 -13.42 -32.98
N PHE A 453 52.95 -13.23 -34.29
CA PHE A 453 52.41 -12.04 -34.99
C PHE A 453 51.03 -12.29 -35.64
N ASN A 454 50.21 -13.21 -35.12
CA ASN A 454 48.89 -13.50 -35.69
C ASN A 454 47.98 -12.28 -35.62
N SER A 455 48.09 -11.48 -34.55
CA SER A 455 47.32 -10.25 -34.35
C SER A 455 47.97 -9.00 -34.95
N TRP A 456 49.21 -9.11 -35.43
CA TRP A 456 50.04 -7.94 -35.76
C TRP A 456 50.62 -7.98 -37.18
N ASP A 457 50.56 -6.85 -37.87
CA ASP A 457 51.36 -6.58 -39.06
C ASP A 457 52.71 -6.02 -38.61
N ASN A 458 53.73 -6.88 -38.63
CA ASN A 458 55.08 -6.55 -38.20
C ASN A 458 55.95 -6.12 -39.38
N GLY A 459 56.68 -5.03 -39.22
CA GLY A 459 57.75 -4.65 -40.13
C GLY A 459 58.94 -5.59 -40.00
N GLY A 460 59.84 -5.58 -41.00
CA GLY A 460 60.98 -6.49 -41.07
C GLY A 460 62.01 -6.39 -39.93
N ASP A 461 61.91 -5.36 -39.09
CA ASP A 461 62.79 -5.14 -37.93
C ASP A 461 62.17 -5.60 -36.60
N TRP A 462 60.98 -6.22 -36.66
CA TRP A 462 60.33 -6.87 -35.55
C TRP A 462 60.48 -8.39 -35.67
N SER A 463 60.85 -9.04 -34.58
CA SER A 463 61.01 -10.49 -34.47
C SER A 463 60.42 -10.99 -33.15
N ILE A 464 60.24 -12.30 -33.00
CA ILE A 464 59.80 -12.90 -31.74
C ILE A 464 61.01 -13.53 -31.04
N THR A 465 61.16 -13.30 -29.75
CA THR A 465 62.22 -13.93 -28.94
C THR A 465 61.68 -14.22 -27.55
N SER A 466 61.68 -15.49 -27.14
CA SER A 466 61.29 -15.90 -25.78
C SER A 466 59.93 -15.35 -25.34
N ASN A 467 58.89 -15.49 -26.17
CA ASN A 467 57.53 -14.96 -25.93
C ASN A 467 57.50 -13.45 -25.75
N SER A 468 58.17 -12.72 -26.64
CA SER A 468 58.11 -11.26 -26.66
C SER A 468 58.42 -10.73 -28.04
N PHE A 469 57.87 -9.56 -28.34
CA PHE A 469 58.19 -8.83 -29.55
C PHE A 469 59.49 -8.06 -29.36
N LYS A 470 60.50 -8.46 -30.13
CA LYS A 470 61.82 -7.86 -30.17
C LYS A 470 61.92 -6.90 -31.36
N ALA A 471 62.15 -5.62 -31.07
CA ALA A 471 62.46 -4.58 -32.03
C ALA A 471 63.98 -4.34 -32.13
N HIS A 472 64.53 -4.42 -33.34
CA HIS A 472 65.93 -4.12 -33.65
C HIS A 472 66.12 -3.75 -35.13
N SER A 473 66.73 -2.60 -35.43
CA SER A 473 66.97 -2.16 -36.81
C SER A 473 68.45 -2.15 -37.15
N THR A 474 68.80 -2.49 -38.39
CA THR A 474 70.16 -2.27 -38.93
C THR A 474 70.20 -1.16 -39.99
N GLN A 475 69.05 -0.53 -40.25
CA GLN A 475 68.86 0.51 -41.26
C GLN A 475 68.57 1.87 -40.59
N PRO A 476 68.93 3.00 -41.21
CA PRO A 476 68.64 4.35 -40.70
C PRO A 476 67.14 4.73 -40.75
N ASP A 477 66.77 5.78 -40.01
CA ASP A 477 65.46 6.01 -39.38
C ASP A 477 64.19 6.32 -40.22
N THR A 478 64.01 5.78 -41.42
CA THR A 478 62.86 6.17 -42.27
C THR A 478 62.04 5.04 -42.89
N SER A 479 62.22 3.79 -42.47
CA SER A 479 61.55 2.63 -43.07
C SER A 479 60.27 2.20 -42.35
N SER A 480 59.29 1.75 -43.13
CA SER A 480 58.08 1.06 -42.64
C SER A 480 58.38 -0.31 -42.00
N THR A 481 59.64 -0.76 -42.04
CA THR A 481 60.10 -2.00 -41.38
C THR A 481 60.10 -1.90 -39.85
N ARG A 482 59.92 -0.70 -39.29
CA ARG A 482 59.92 -0.46 -37.83
C ARG A 482 58.54 -0.38 -37.20
N TRP A 483 57.47 -0.57 -37.96
CA TRP A 483 56.12 -0.54 -37.43
C TRP A 483 55.69 -1.91 -36.92
N LEU A 484 55.00 -1.93 -35.81
CA LEU A 484 54.19 -3.06 -35.35
C LEU A 484 52.76 -2.55 -35.24
N THR A 485 51.88 -3.01 -36.13
CA THR A 485 50.51 -2.48 -36.26
C THR A 485 49.50 -3.57 -35.95
N LEU A 486 48.52 -3.30 -35.10
CA LEU A 486 47.42 -4.23 -34.85
C LEU A 486 46.60 -4.46 -36.13
N LYS A 487 46.24 -5.72 -36.43
CA LYS A 487 45.44 -6.06 -37.62
C LYS A 487 44.01 -5.56 -37.50
N THR A 488 43.35 -5.41 -38.66
CA THR A 488 41.99 -4.88 -38.77
C THR A 488 40.95 -5.85 -38.21
N GLY A 489 39.94 -5.32 -37.51
CA GLY A 489 38.76 -6.09 -37.07
C GLY A 489 39.01 -7.03 -35.89
N LEU A 490 40.11 -6.83 -35.15
CA LEU A 490 40.42 -7.63 -33.96
C LEU A 490 39.91 -7.00 -32.66
N VAL A 491 39.69 -5.69 -32.64
CA VAL A 491 39.29 -4.93 -31.45
C VAL A 491 38.17 -3.99 -31.84
N ASP A 492 37.04 -4.12 -31.15
CA ASP A 492 35.93 -3.20 -31.23
C ASP A 492 35.84 -2.43 -29.92
N LEU A 493 36.08 -1.12 -29.97
CA LEU A 493 35.97 -0.24 -28.81
C LEU A 493 34.71 0.65 -28.85
N SER A 494 33.75 0.44 -29.76
CA SER A 494 32.58 1.33 -29.82
C SER A 494 31.66 1.22 -28.59
N GLY A 495 31.69 0.09 -27.88
CA GLY A 495 30.97 -0.07 -26.60
C GLY A 495 31.52 0.81 -25.47
N PHE A 496 32.75 1.34 -25.59
CA PHE A 496 33.34 2.23 -24.59
C PHE A 496 33.10 3.71 -24.88
N SER A 497 32.17 4.07 -25.78
CA SER A 497 32.00 5.47 -26.22
C SER A 497 31.63 6.46 -25.10
N GLY A 498 31.15 5.97 -23.95
CA GLY A 498 30.92 6.72 -22.71
C GLY A 498 31.96 6.51 -21.58
N GLY A 499 32.90 5.57 -21.74
CA GLY A 499 33.84 5.14 -20.72
C GLY A 499 35.32 5.48 -21.00
N GLU A 500 36.23 4.86 -20.26
CA GLU A 500 37.67 4.93 -20.48
C GLU A 500 38.17 3.61 -21.07
N ALA A 501 39.03 3.65 -22.08
CA ALA A 501 39.77 2.47 -22.54
C ALA A 501 41.27 2.70 -22.43
N PHE A 502 42.00 1.62 -22.26
CA PHE A 502 43.41 1.58 -21.99
C PHE A 502 44.09 0.57 -22.88
N ILE A 503 45.33 0.85 -23.23
CA ILE A 503 46.26 -0.15 -23.73
C ILE A 503 47.46 -0.22 -22.79
N SER A 504 47.81 -1.43 -22.37
CA SER A 504 48.96 -1.70 -21.52
C SER A 504 49.90 -2.73 -22.15
N TRP A 505 51.17 -2.70 -21.74
CA TRP A 505 52.17 -3.70 -22.08
C TRP A 505 53.37 -3.62 -21.15
N ASP A 506 54.14 -4.70 -21.09
CA ASP A 506 55.44 -4.73 -20.45
C ASP A 506 56.55 -4.44 -21.47
N ARG A 507 57.59 -3.71 -21.06
CA ARG A 507 58.80 -3.52 -21.87
C ARG A 507 60.09 -3.70 -21.09
N TRP A 508 61.14 -4.21 -21.74
CA TRP A 508 62.51 -4.24 -21.20
C TRP A 508 63.59 -4.02 -22.29
N GLU A 509 64.81 -3.69 -21.89
CA GLU A 509 66.00 -3.59 -22.77
C GLU A 509 67.05 -4.66 -22.41
N GLU A 510 67.82 -5.15 -23.39
CA GLU A 510 68.91 -6.14 -23.13
C GLU A 510 70.20 -5.47 -22.65
N VAL A 511 70.45 -4.27 -23.15
CA VAL A 511 71.61 -3.43 -22.87
C VAL A 511 71.14 -1.98 -22.91
N ASN A 512 71.96 -1.09 -22.37
CA ASN A 512 71.77 0.35 -22.46
C ASN A 512 71.55 0.80 -23.92
N LEU A 513 70.40 1.42 -24.14
CA LEU A 513 69.98 2.13 -25.32
C LEU A 513 70.76 3.44 -25.53
N ASP A 514 70.96 3.81 -26.78
CA ASP A 514 71.69 5.03 -27.13
C ASP A 514 70.85 6.29 -26.89
N ASN A 515 71.54 7.44 -26.81
CA ASN A 515 70.87 8.74 -26.67
C ASN A 515 70.10 9.09 -27.96
N GLY A 516 68.79 8.86 -27.95
CA GLY A 516 67.94 8.97 -29.15
C GLY A 516 66.97 7.82 -29.30
N ASP A 517 67.26 6.67 -28.68
CA ASP A 517 66.44 5.47 -28.76
C ASP A 517 65.10 5.74 -28.09
N SER A 518 64.00 5.38 -28.77
CA SER A 518 62.66 5.68 -28.27
C SER A 518 61.59 4.78 -28.87
N LEU A 519 60.59 4.46 -28.06
CA LEU A 519 59.32 3.87 -28.50
C LEU A 519 58.25 4.96 -28.59
N TRP A 520 57.46 4.88 -29.64
CA TRP A 520 56.35 5.76 -29.94
C TRP A 520 55.11 4.93 -30.27
N TYR A 521 53.93 5.49 -30.05
CA TYR A 521 52.67 4.88 -30.43
C TYR A 521 51.79 5.88 -31.19
N ALA A 522 50.87 5.35 -31.99
CA ALA A 522 49.78 6.11 -32.61
C ALA A 522 48.50 5.26 -32.63
N PHE A 523 47.35 5.93 -32.61
CA PHE A 523 46.03 5.30 -32.68
C PHE A 523 45.34 5.61 -34.01
N SER A 524 44.42 4.74 -34.40
CA SER A 524 43.52 4.93 -35.54
C SER A 524 42.14 4.44 -35.14
N GLY A 525 41.09 5.16 -35.53
CA GLY A 525 39.68 4.77 -35.32
C GLY A 525 38.98 4.40 -36.63
N ASP A 526 39.74 4.23 -37.71
CA ASP A 526 39.23 4.04 -39.08
C ASP A 526 39.98 2.91 -39.81
N ASN A 527 40.32 1.86 -39.05
CA ASN A 527 41.02 0.66 -39.53
C ASN A 527 42.40 0.93 -40.15
N GLY A 528 43.05 2.02 -39.73
CA GLY A 528 44.39 2.42 -40.14
C GLY A 528 44.42 3.35 -41.36
N SER A 529 43.26 3.88 -41.80
CA SER A 529 43.17 4.81 -42.93
C SER A 529 43.76 6.18 -42.59
N SER A 530 43.59 6.62 -41.34
CA SER A 530 44.25 7.77 -40.73
C SER A 530 44.83 7.38 -39.37
N TRP A 531 45.83 8.13 -38.91
CA TRP A 531 46.53 7.90 -37.65
C TRP A 531 46.66 9.20 -36.87
N SER A 532 46.62 9.08 -35.55
CA SER A 532 47.01 10.16 -34.65
C SER A 532 48.46 10.62 -34.92
N GLY A 533 48.83 11.75 -34.32
CA GLY A 533 50.26 12.04 -34.14
C GLY A 533 50.91 10.93 -33.32
N TYR A 534 52.19 10.64 -33.60
CA TYR A 534 52.96 9.71 -32.76
C TYR A 534 53.27 10.35 -31.42
N THR A 535 52.90 9.67 -30.35
CA THR A 535 53.23 10.06 -28.98
C THR A 535 54.37 9.18 -28.48
N ARG A 536 55.35 9.79 -27.83
CA ARG A 536 56.52 9.07 -27.32
C ARG A 536 56.18 8.40 -25.99
N VAL A 537 56.49 7.11 -25.87
CA VAL A 537 56.38 6.37 -24.62
C VAL A 537 57.61 6.62 -23.76
N PHE A 538 58.82 6.46 -24.32
CA PHE A 538 60.07 6.74 -23.61
C PHE A 538 61.19 7.24 -24.54
N ARG A 539 62.30 7.70 -23.94
CA ARG A 539 63.53 8.05 -24.64
C ARG A 539 64.77 7.68 -23.81
N ASN A 540 65.75 7.03 -24.42
CA ASN A 540 67.00 6.51 -23.83
C ASN A 540 66.77 5.32 -22.86
N ASP A 541 67.84 4.91 -22.16
CA ASP A 541 67.88 3.84 -21.16
C ASP A 541 66.73 3.87 -20.15
N PHE A 542 66.25 2.68 -19.81
CA PHE A 542 65.41 2.43 -18.64
C PHE A 542 65.79 1.09 -17.98
N SER A 543 65.72 1.02 -16.65
CA SER A 543 66.18 -0.16 -15.92
C SER A 543 65.04 -1.12 -15.56
N GLY A 544 65.16 -2.38 -15.98
CA GLY A 544 64.23 -3.47 -15.63
C GLY A 544 63.01 -3.56 -16.55
N VAL A 545 62.02 -4.36 -16.13
CA VAL A 545 60.72 -4.44 -16.79
C VAL A 545 59.88 -3.23 -16.35
N VAL A 546 59.33 -2.50 -17.31
CA VAL A 546 58.45 -1.35 -17.08
C VAL A 546 57.09 -1.68 -17.67
N HIS A 547 56.05 -1.56 -16.86
CA HIS A 547 54.65 -1.68 -17.29
C HIS A 547 54.15 -0.30 -17.73
N ASP A 548 53.82 -0.15 -19.01
CA ASP A 548 53.18 1.06 -19.54
C ASP A 548 51.65 0.83 -19.57
N ASN A 549 50.88 1.83 -19.15
CA ASN A 549 49.42 1.84 -19.28
C ASN A 549 48.98 3.20 -19.84
N ILE A 550 48.31 3.20 -20.99
CA ILE A 550 48.02 4.40 -21.78
C ILE A 550 46.52 4.48 -22.08
N GLY A 551 45.89 5.57 -21.67
CA GLY A 551 44.50 5.87 -22.03
C GLY A 551 44.32 6.10 -23.54
N ILE A 552 43.31 5.45 -24.11
CA ILE A 552 42.88 5.58 -25.49
C ILE A 552 41.87 6.73 -25.56
N PRO A 553 42.17 7.82 -26.28
CA PRO A 553 41.25 8.95 -26.38
C PRO A 553 39.91 8.56 -27.00
N SER A 554 38.81 9.16 -26.52
CA SER A 554 37.43 8.88 -26.95
C SER A 554 37.22 8.88 -28.47
N ALA A 555 37.95 9.72 -29.21
CA ALA A 555 37.90 9.77 -30.68
C ALA A 555 38.36 8.47 -31.39
N TYR A 556 38.97 7.53 -30.67
CA TYR A 556 39.42 6.23 -31.19
C TYR A 556 38.61 5.05 -30.63
N LEU A 557 37.65 5.28 -29.73
CA LEU A 557 36.75 4.27 -29.19
C LEU A 557 35.69 3.91 -30.22
N THR A 558 36.09 3.06 -31.17
CA THR A 558 35.34 2.75 -32.40
C THR A 558 35.52 1.28 -32.75
N ASN A 559 34.65 0.74 -33.59
CA ASN A 559 34.82 -0.59 -34.20
C ASN A 559 35.96 -0.68 -35.23
N GLY A 560 36.63 0.45 -35.49
CA GLY A 560 37.80 0.54 -36.37
C GLY A 560 39.11 0.75 -35.63
N PHE A 561 39.15 0.51 -34.32
CA PHE A 561 40.32 0.80 -33.50
C PHE A 561 41.57 0.03 -33.95
N LYS A 562 42.71 0.72 -33.99
CA LYS A 562 44.04 0.14 -34.10
C LYS A 562 45.06 0.93 -33.29
N VAL A 563 46.08 0.21 -32.84
CA VAL A 563 47.33 0.77 -32.34
C VAL A 563 48.50 0.43 -33.28
N ARG A 564 49.46 1.35 -33.37
CA ARG A 564 50.75 1.12 -34.01
C ARG A 564 51.87 1.54 -33.08
N LEU A 565 52.82 0.65 -32.88
CA LEU A 565 54.07 0.91 -32.19
C LEU A 565 55.19 1.18 -33.21
N LEU A 566 56.01 2.19 -32.93
CA LEU A 566 57.13 2.61 -33.77
C LEU A 566 58.35 2.81 -32.86
N PHE A 567 59.44 2.12 -33.17
CA PHE A 567 60.71 2.36 -32.51
C PHE A 567 61.65 3.22 -33.38
N TYR A 568 62.49 4.03 -32.74
CA TYR A 568 63.43 4.97 -33.38
C TYR A 568 64.80 4.90 -32.68
N GLY A 569 65.90 4.97 -33.44
CA GLY A 569 67.28 5.07 -32.89
C GLY A 569 68.03 3.75 -32.71
N PHE A 570 67.34 2.60 -32.70
CA PHE A 570 67.90 1.27 -32.43
C PHE A 570 68.74 0.70 -33.59
N ASP A 571 69.78 1.41 -34.02
CA ASP A 571 70.64 1.07 -35.17
C ASP A 571 71.96 0.37 -34.78
N TYR A 572 72.26 0.28 -33.48
CA TYR A 572 73.41 -0.45 -32.95
C TYR A 572 73.05 -1.91 -32.66
N TRP A 573 73.92 -2.84 -33.08
CA TRP A 573 73.77 -4.30 -33.04
C TRP A 573 73.43 -4.95 -31.68
N GLN A 574 73.38 -4.18 -30.60
CA GLN A 574 73.02 -4.67 -29.26
C GLN A 574 71.74 -4.02 -28.71
N ASN A 575 71.26 -2.90 -29.27
CA ASN A 575 70.12 -2.17 -28.76
C ASN A 575 68.84 -2.91 -29.18
N ASN A 576 68.26 -3.66 -28.24
CA ASN A 576 67.07 -4.46 -28.42
C ASN A 576 66.00 -3.97 -27.44
N LEU A 577 64.82 -3.65 -27.95
CA LEU A 577 63.62 -3.40 -27.15
C LEU A 577 62.73 -4.63 -27.21
N TYR A 578 62.25 -5.07 -26.07
CA TYR A 578 61.27 -6.14 -25.94
C TYR A 578 59.94 -5.57 -25.45
N ILE A 579 58.85 -6.09 -26.00
CA ILE A 579 57.46 -5.80 -25.61
C ILE A 579 56.74 -7.13 -25.37
N ASP A 580 55.97 -7.21 -24.30
CA ASP A 580 55.21 -8.40 -23.90
C ASP A 580 53.89 -8.00 -23.21
N ASN A 581 52.99 -8.96 -22.98
CA ASN A 581 51.72 -8.80 -22.27
C ASN A 581 50.90 -7.60 -22.77
N ILE A 582 50.68 -7.49 -24.08
CA ILE A 582 49.89 -6.38 -24.63
C ILE A 582 48.42 -6.65 -24.33
N GLU A 583 47.79 -5.76 -23.57
CA GLU A 583 46.37 -5.81 -23.23
C GLU A 583 45.67 -4.51 -23.67
N ILE A 584 44.47 -4.63 -24.24
CA ILE A 584 43.55 -3.52 -24.41
C ILE A 584 42.33 -3.83 -23.57
N SER A 585 42.06 -2.97 -22.60
CA SER A 585 40.93 -3.08 -21.70
C SER A 585 40.14 -1.78 -21.66
N GLY A 586 38.90 -1.82 -21.18
CA GLY A 586 38.11 -0.63 -20.97
C GLY A 586 37.14 -0.78 -19.81
N THR A 587 36.77 0.34 -19.24
CA THR A 587 35.68 0.47 -18.29
C THR A 587 34.46 0.89 -19.10
N GLY A 588 33.54 -0.04 -19.34
CA GLY A 588 32.20 0.29 -19.80
C GLY A 588 31.42 1.05 -18.73
N SER A 589 30.15 1.26 -18.98
CA SER A 589 29.18 1.72 -17.99
C SER A 589 27.90 0.96 -18.28
N LEU A 590 27.32 0.32 -17.27
CA LEU A 590 25.97 -0.20 -17.42
C LEU A 590 25.01 0.95 -17.72
N SER A 591 24.18 0.78 -18.73
CA SER A 591 23.06 1.67 -19.06
C SER A 591 22.03 1.67 -17.91
N GLU A 592 21.15 2.67 -17.85
CA GLU A 592 20.05 2.68 -16.87
C GLU A 592 19.04 1.53 -17.07
N GLU A 593 19.09 0.85 -18.22
CA GLU A 593 18.24 -0.32 -18.51
C GLU A 593 18.93 -1.64 -18.12
N ASP A 594 20.26 -1.65 -18.01
CA ASP A 594 21.02 -2.85 -17.66
C ASP A 594 20.89 -3.18 -16.18
N GLY A 595 20.81 -4.45 -15.83
CA GLY A 595 20.70 -4.83 -14.44
C GLY A 595 20.54 -6.31 -14.16
N LEU A 596 20.00 -6.58 -12.99
CA LEU A 596 19.73 -7.91 -12.49
C LEU A 596 18.35 -7.91 -11.82
N ASP A 597 17.58 -8.94 -12.14
CA ASP A 597 16.32 -9.26 -11.47
C ASP A 597 16.39 -10.61 -10.78
N ILE A 598 15.53 -10.79 -9.79
CA ILE A 598 15.16 -12.11 -9.28
C ILE A 598 13.68 -12.39 -9.47
N ALA A 599 13.33 -13.66 -9.54
CA ALA A 599 11.96 -14.13 -9.45
C ALA A 599 11.91 -15.44 -8.65
N VAL A 600 10.80 -15.66 -7.97
CA VAL A 600 10.53 -16.90 -7.23
C VAL A 600 9.34 -17.64 -7.81
N SER A 601 9.25 -18.94 -7.53
CA SER A 601 8.13 -19.78 -7.94
C SER A 601 7.81 -20.78 -6.83
N GLY A 602 6.53 -21.08 -6.67
CA GLY A 602 6.01 -22.07 -5.71
C GLY A 602 5.49 -23.33 -6.39
N ASP A 603 5.79 -23.53 -7.67
CA ASP A 603 5.23 -24.60 -8.50
C ASP A 603 6.26 -25.20 -9.49
N ASP A 604 7.50 -25.39 -9.05
CA ASP A 604 8.63 -25.93 -9.84
C ASP A 604 8.92 -25.09 -11.12
N GLY A 605 8.70 -23.77 -11.02
CA GLY A 605 8.97 -22.82 -12.10
C GLY A 605 7.98 -22.87 -13.26
N THR A 606 6.77 -23.43 -13.05
CA THR A 606 5.71 -23.42 -14.08
C THR A 606 5.05 -22.04 -14.20
N SER A 607 4.93 -21.33 -13.08
CA SER A 607 4.68 -19.89 -13.00
C SER A 607 5.78 -19.22 -12.16
N TRP A 608 5.93 -17.91 -12.30
CA TRP A 608 6.92 -17.11 -11.59
C TRP A 608 6.24 -15.86 -11.02
N SER A 609 6.75 -15.37 -9.91
CA SER A 609 6.44 -14.02 -9.42
C SER A 609 6.77 -12.97 -10.48
N ASN A 610 6.28 -11.75 -10.26
CA ASN A 610 6.87 -10.59 -10.94
C ASN A 610 8.37 -10.55 -10.65
N ASN A 611 9.13 -10.04 -11.63
CA ASN A 611 10.54 -9.79 -11.44
C ASN A 611 10.73 -8.69 -10.38
N VAL A 612 11.59 -8.95 -9.41
CA VAL A 612 12.02 -7.98 -8.41
C VAL A 612 13.37 -7.46 -8.86
N GLU A 613 13.45 -6.16 -9.08
CA GLU A 613 14.68 -5.48 -9.45
C GLU A 613 15.70 -5.55 -8.31
N VAL A 614 16.87 -6.12 -8.58
CA VAL A 614 18.00 -6.09 -7.65
C VAL A 614 18.75 -4.78 -7.81
N PHE A 615 19.03 -4.42 -9.07
CA PHE A 615 19.62 -3.14 -9.43
C PHE A 615 19.43 -2.82 -10.92
N ARG A 616 19.61 -1.54 -11.25
CA ARG A 616 19.83 -1.02 -12.60
C ARG A 616 21.03 -0.09 -12.68
N GLY A 617 21.68 -0.03 -13.82
CA GLY A 617 22.86 0.80 -14.04
C GLY A 617 24.08 0.39 -13.22
N ASP A 618 25.10 1.25 -13.26
CA ASP A 618 26.40 0.96 -12.66
C ASP A 618 26.36 1.07 -11.12
N GLN A 619 26.63 -0.05 -10.44
CA GLN A 619 26.69 -0.16 -8.99
C GLN A 619 28.08 0.15 -8.40
N GLY A 620 29.07 0.38 -9.27
CA GLY A 620 30.46 0.55 -8.91
C GLY A 620 31.19 -0.78 -8.63
N SER A 621 32.42 -0.68 -8.14
CA SER A 621 33.28 -1.86 -7.97
C SER A 621 33.01 -2.68 -6.71
N PHE A 622 32.30 -2.11 -5.73
CA PHE A 622 31.97 -2.76 -4.47
C PHE A 622 30.75 -3.67 -4.62
N MET A 623 30.82 -4.85 -4.01
CA MET A 623 29.64 -5.70 -3.86
C MET A 623 28.76 -5.13 -2.75
N ARG A 624 27.44 -5.20 -2.92
CA ARG A 624 26.42 -4.82 -1.93
C ARG A 624 25.59 -6.03 -1.57
N GLU A 625 25.06 -6.10 -0.37
CA GLU A 625 24.12 -7.17 0.01
C GLU A 625 22.72 -6.84 -0.51
N PHE A 626 22.05 -7.83 -1.08
CA PHE A 626 20.62 -7.79 -1.40
C PHE A 626 19.90 -8.78 -0.50
N VAL A 627 18.74 -8.37 0.03
CA VAL A 627 17.91 -9.18 0.93
C VAL A 627 16.49 -9.18 0.39
N TYR A 628 15.87 -10.36 0.31
CA TYR A 628 14.50 -10.52 -0.15
C TYR A 628 13.76 -11.53 0.73
N VAL A 629 12.65 -11.10 1.32
CA VAL A 629 11.75 -11.98 2.08
C VAL A 629 10.85 -12.71 1.09
N VAL A 630 10.84 -14.05 1.15
CA VAL A 630 10.00 -14.86 0.27
C VAL A 630 8.54 -14.72 0.71
N PRO A 631 7.63 -14.28 -0.19
CA PRO A 631 6.21 -14.18 0.15
C PRO A 631 5.57 -15.52 0.51
N ASP A 632 4.50 -15.47 1.29
CA ASP A 632 3.84 -16.62 1.89
C ASP A 632 3.39 -17.65 0.84
N GLU A 633 2.85 -17.18 -0.28
CA GLU A 633 2.37 -18.01 -1.38
C GLU A 633 3.47 -18.83 -2.08
N TYR A 634 4.74 -18.44 -1.91
CA TYR A 634 5.90 -19.17 -2.45
C TYR A 634 6.58 -20.07 -1.43
N THR A 635 6.17 -20.05 -0.15
CA THR A 635 6.68 -20.95 0.90
C THR A 635 6.05 -22.35 0.77
N THR A 636 6.35 -23.04 -0.33
CA THR A 636 5.73 -24.29 -0.78
C THR A 636 6.71 -25.46 -0.84
N ALA A 637 6.23 -26.66 -1.17
CA ALA A 637 7.10 -27.83 -1.34
C ALA A 637 7.96 -27.78 -2.63
N ASP A 638 7.59 -26.91 -3.57
CA ASP A 638 8.10 -26.87 -4.94
C ASP A 638 8.77 -25.52 -5.25
N PHE A 639 9.46 -24.94 -4.25
CA PHE A 639 10.06 -23.61 -4.37
C PHE A 639 11.24 -23.57 -5.35
N LYS A 640 11.28 -22.53 -6.18
CA LYS A 640 12.41 -22.17 -7.05
C LYS A 640 12.78 -20.69 -6.95
N LEU A 641 14.06 -20.42 -7.19
CA LEU A 641 14.64 -19.09 -7.37
C LEU A 641 15.27 -19.00 -8.76
N ARG A 642 15.13 -17.85 -9.42
CA ARG A 642 15.77 -17.52 -10.68
C ARG A 642 16.40 -16.13 -10.60
N PHE A 643 17.59 -16.01 -11.16
CA PHE A 643 18.21 -14.74 -11.51
C PHE A 643 18.06 -14.49 -13.01
N GLU A 644 17.86 -13.22 -13.37
CA GLU A 644 17.69 -12.79 -14.76
C GLU A 644 18.54 -11.55 -15.03
N VAL A 645 19.48 -11.68 -15.98
CA VAL A 645 20.29 -10.53 -16.42
C VAL A 645 19.46 -9.70 -17.39
N ILE A 646 19.35 -8.40 -17.10
CA ILE A 646 18.62 -7.45 -17.93
C ILE A 646 19.64 -6.64 -18.73
N GLU A 647 19.55 -6.70 -20.06
CA GLU A 647 20.22 -5.82 -21.02
C GLU A 647 21.76 -5.64 -20.96
N CYS A 648 22.49 -6.34 -20.07
CA CYS A 648 23.96 -6.35 -19.99
C CYS A 648 24.63 -7.03 -21.21
N GLY A 649 24.49 -6.41 -22.38
CA GLY A 649 24.83 -6.98 -23.67
C GLY A 649 26.09 -6.41 -24.29
N ASP A 650 26.62 -5.29 -23.83
CA ASP A 650 27.86 -4.78 -24.40
C ASP A 650 29.09 -5.49 -23.82
N LEU A 651 30.21 -5.36 -24.54
CA LEU A 651 31.46 -6.03 -24.17
C LEU A 651 31.98 -5.51 -22.83
N GLY A 652 31.88 -6.38 -21.82
CA GLY A 652 32.41 -6.13 -20.48
C GLY A 652 31.35 -5.82 -19.44
N GLU A 653 30.09 -5.67 -19.84
CA GLU A 653 28.96 -5.48 -18.94
C GLU A 653 28.57 -6.81 -18.31
N LYS A 654 28.74 -6.90 -16.99
CA LYS A 654 28.38 -8.09 -16.25
C LYS A 654 27.66 -7.73 -14.96
N ALA A 655 26.55 -8.40 -14.70
CA ALA A 655 25.99 -8.50 -13.35
C ALA A 655 26.80 -9.55 -12.58
N ARG A 656 27.30 -9.18 -11.41
CA ARG A 656 28.01 -10.09 -10.49
C ARG A 656 27.10 -10.44 -9.35
N ILE A 657 27.07 -11.72 -9.00
CA ILE A 657 26.47 -12.21 -7.76
C ILE A 657 27.41 -13.16 -7.02
N ASP A 658 27.37 -13.13 -5.69
CA ASP A 658 28.18 -13.95 -4.79
C ASP A 658 27.40 -14.26 -3.49
N ASN A 659 27.89 -15.19 -2.67
CA ASN A 659 27.39 -15.50 -1.33
C ASN A 659 25.89 -15.77 -1.24
N ILE A 660 25.32 -16.44 -2.25
CA ILE A 660 23.88 -16.73 -2.33
C ILE A 660 23.47 -17.67 -1.20
N LYS A 661 22.49 -17.25 -0.40
CA LYS A 661 21.92 -18.03 0.70
C LYS A 661 20.40 -17.98 0.64
N ILE A 662 19.81 -19.10 1.01
CA ILE A 662 18.39 -19.18 1.40
C ILE A 662 18.39 -19.56 2.87
N ILE A 663 17.79 -18.73 3.70
CA ILE A 663 17.89 -18.79 5.15
C ILE A 663 16.47 -18.84 5.72
N ASN A 664 16.23 -19.80 6.62
CA ASN A 664 15.07 -19.76 7.50
C ASN A 664 15.43 -18.97 8.76
N CYS A 665 14.63 -17.96 9.05
CA CYS A 665 14.66 -17.12 10.24
C CYS A 665 13.43 -17.47 11.09
N PRO A 666 13.52 -18.45 12.02
CA PRO A 666 12.34 -18.93 12.71
C PRO A 666 11.67 -17.81 13.52
N VAL A 667 10.36 -17.64 13.33
CA VAL A 667 9.52 -16.63 14.00
C VAL A 667 8.60 -17.27 15.02
N ASP A 668 8.12 -16.49 16.00
CA ASP A 668 7.14 -16.95 16.98
C ASP A 668 5.72 -16.72 16.48
N THR A 669 5.25 -17.55 15.54
CA THR A 669 3.87 -17.45 15.02
C THR A 669 2.80 -17.83 16.04
N GLU A 670 3.17 -18.40 17.19
CA GLU A 670 2.25 -18.87 18.23
C GLU A 670 2.55 -18.16 19.54
N ILE A 671 1.54 -17.48 20.09
CA ILE A 671 1.65 -16.79 21.39
C ILE A 671 0.53 -17.19 22.33
N VAL A 672 0.72 -16.92 23.62
CA VAL A 672 -0.34 -16.99 24.61
C VAL A 672 -0.95 -15.60 24.74
N PHE A 673 -2.21 -15.45 24.29
CA PHE A 673 -2.97 -14.22 24.43
C PHE A 673 -4.13 -14.42 25.42
N LYS A 674 -4.24 -13.53 26.41
CA LYS A 674 -5.32 -13.57 27.40
C LYS A 674 -6.03 -12.24 27.51
N ILE A 675 -7.34 -12.32 27.75
CA ILE A 675 -8.19 -11.19 28.07
C ILE A 675 -8.84 -11.48 29.43
N ASP A 676 -8.67 -10.58 30.39
CA ASP A 676 -9.06 -10.75 31.80
C ASP A 676 -8.55 -12.05 32.45
N GLY A 677 -7.37 -12.48 32.02
CA GLY A 677 -6.70 -13.69 32.51
C GLY A 677 -7.20 -15.00 31.88
N GLU A 678 -8.22 -14.97 31.03
CA GLU A 678 -8.67 -16.10 30.23
C GLU A 678 -7.89 -16.16 28.91
N GLN A 679 -7.26 -17.30 28.60
CA GLN A 679 -6.54 -17.48 27.35
C GLN A 679 -7.53 -17.73 26.20
N VAL A 680 -7.39 -16.96 25.14
CA VAL A 680 -8.31 -16.92 24.01
C VAL A 680 -7.57 -17.15 22.70
N TYR A 681 -8.24 -17.79 21.74
CA TYR A 681 -7.69 -18.19 20.45
C TYR A 681 -8.80 -18.32 19.40
N PHE A 682 -8.43 -18.65 18.16
CA PHE A 682 -9.40 -18.95 17.10
C PHE A 682 -9.45 -20.45 16.78
N ASP A 683 -10.64 -21.04 16.82
CA ASP A 683 -10.92 -22.35 16.18
C ASP A 683 -11.52 -22.09 14.79
N GLY A 684 -10.65 -22.03 13.78
CA GLY A 684 -10.98 -21.49 12.46
C GLY A 684 -11.18 -19.98 12.52
N SER A 685 -12.40 -19.51 12.25
CA SER A 685 -12.79 -18.10 12.40
C SER A 685 -13.54 -17.80 13.71
N ASN A 686 -13.81 -18.83 14.53
CA ASN A 686 -14.62 -18.67 15.73
C ASN A 686 -13.73 -18.32 16.92
N PRO A 687 -14.04 -17.24 17.66
CA PRO A 687 -13.33 -16.91 18.89
C PRO A 687 -13.66 -17.92 19.98
N GLU A 688 -12.65 -18.54 20.59
CA GLU A 688 -12.77 -19.56 21.64
C GLU A 688 -11.82 -19.26 22.81
N SER A 689 -12.04 -19.94 23.94
CA SER A 689 -11.13 -19.89 25.09
C SER A 689 -10.62 -21.28 25.48
N GLY A 690 -9.36 -21.37 25.91
CA GLY A 690 -8.69 -22.64 26.13
C GLY A 690 -7.17 -22.53 26.27
N SER A 691 -6.47 -23.66 26.12
CA SER A 691 -5.01 -23.73 26.23
C SER A 691 -4.27 -23.64 24.90
N GLU A 692 -5.00 -23.55 23.78
CA GLU A 692 -4.41 -23.43 22.45
C GLU A 692 -3.79 -22.03 22.28
N PRO A 693 -2.66 -21.92 21.57
CA PRO A 693 -2.04 -20.63 21.30
C PRO A 693 -2.88 -19.82 20.30
N LEU A 694 -2.72 -18.50 20.35
CA LEU A 694 -3.15 -17.63 19.27
C LEU A 694 -2.08 -17.70 18.17
N VAL A 695 -2.52 -18.02 16.95
CA VAL A 695 -1.65 -18.12 15.77
C VAL A 695 -1.68 -16.80 14.98
N ALA A 696 -0.52 -16.31 14.57
CA ALA A 696 -0.37 -15.17 13.69
C ALA A 696 -1.22 -15.32 12.42
N GLY A 697 -1.79 -14.22 11.95
CA GLY A 697 -2.36 -14.13 10.61
C GLY A 697 -1.28 -13.89 9.57
N ARG A 698 -0.24 -13.14 9.93
CA ARG A 698 0.88 -12.75 9.06
C ARG A 698 2.15 -12.60 9.90
N SER A 699 3.31 -12.87 9.29
CA SER A 699 4.62 -12.71 9.91
C SER A 699 5.63 -12.14 8.94
N TYR A 700 6.61 -11.43 9.48
CA TYR A 700 7.70 -10.81 8.75
C TYR A 700 9.02 -11.09 9.45
N VAL A 701 10.09 -11.17 8.67
CA VAL A 701 11.46 -11.24 9.14
C VAL A 701 12.30 -10.21 8.42
N MET A 702 13.32 -9.72 9.11
CA MET A 702 14.24 -8.75 8.54
C MET A 702 15.63 -8.97 9.13
N LEU A 703 16.66 -8.90 8.29
CA LEU A 703 18.04 -9.02 8.76
C LEU A 703 18.48 -7.70 9.40
N ASN A 704 19.04 -7.78 10.60
CA ASN A 704 19.59 -6.61 11.26
C ASN A 704 21.06 -6.51 10.88
N THR A 705 21.40 -5.51 10.07
CA THR A 705 22.76 -5.25 9.63
C THR A 705 23.28 -3.98 10.27
N MET A 706 24.29 -4.07 11.13
CA MET A 706 25.00 -2.90 11.64
C MET A 706 26.42 -2.91 11.10
N TRP A 707 26.87 -1.78 10.56
CA TRP A 707 28.20 -1.63 9.94
C TRP A 707 28.51 -2.71 8.88
N GLY A 708 27.49 -3.15 8.14
CA GLY A 708 27.60 -4.13 7.07
C GLY A 708 27.82 -5.58 7.52
N SER A 709 27.52 -5.92 8.77
CA SER A 709 27.52 -7.32 9.24
C SER A 709 26.17 -7.69 9.85
N PRO A 710 25.56 -8.83 9.46
CA PRO A 710 24.36 -9.31 10.12
C PRO A 710 24.64 -9.65 11.59
N GLU A 711 23.92 -9.01 12.50
CA GLU A 711 24.00 -9.31 13.95
C GLU A 711 22.91 -10.31 14.38
N GLY A 712 21.93 -10.53 13.52
CA GLY A 712 20.78 -11.39 13.78
C GLY A 712 19.65 -11.11 12.81
N PHE A 713 18.43 -11.26 13.27
CA PHE A 713 17.22 -10.87 12.57
C PHE A 713 16.16 -10.43 13.57
N SER A 714 15.37 -9.45 13.18
CA SER A 714 14.11 -9.13 13.84
C SER A 714 12.97 -9.89 13.16
N TYR A 715 11.90 -10.11 13.90
CA TYR A 715 10.64 -10.58 13.35
C TYR A 715 9.47 -9.80 13.93
N ALA A 716 8.39 -9.71 13.17
CA ALA A 716 7.12 -9.17 13.59
C ALA A 716 5.99 -10.10 13.16
N CYS A 717 4.90 -10.12 13.90
CA CYS A 717 3.72 -10.92 13.64
C CYS A 717 2.48 -10.08 13.95
N THR A 718 1.40 -10.32 13.21
CA THR A 718 0.11 -9.65 13.44
C THR A 718 -1.06 -10.61 13.39
N ARG A 719 -2.13 -10.29 14.12
CA ARG A 719 -3.40 -11.01 14.09
C ARG A 719 -4.57 -10.04 14.32
N ASP A 720 -5.58 -10.10 13.44
CA ASP A 720 -6.89 -9.52 13.74
C ASP A 720 -7.54 -10.30 14.88
N VAL A 721 -7.72 -9.63 16.01
CA VAL A 721 -8.33 -10.15 17.25
C VAL A 721 -9.67 -9.48 17.54
N THR A 722 -10.27 -8.78 16.58
CA THR A 722 -11.54 -8.04 16.71
C THR A 722 -12.63 -8.89 17.34
N ALA A 723 -12.84 -10.12 16.83
CA ALA A 723 -13.87 -11.01 17.34
C ALA A 723 -13.59 -11.52 18.77
N LEU A 724 -12.31 -11.63 19.17
CA LEU A 724 -11.92 -11.99 20.53
C LEU A 724 -12.16 -10.82 21.48
N VAL A 725 -11.74 -9.61 21.10
CA VAL A 725 -11.93 -8.38 21.88
C VAL A 725 -13.41 -8.03 22.05
N LYS A 726 -14.25 -8.27 21.04
CA LYS A 726 -15.71 -8.11 21.15
C LYS A 726 -16.36 -9.16 22.06
N LYS A 727 -15.79 -10.37 22.14
CA LYS A 727 -16.38 -11.48 22.89
C LYS A 727 -15.91 -11.59 24.34
N TYR A 728 -14.66 -11.23 24.66
CA TYR A 728 -14.02 -11.59 25.94
C TYR A 728 -13.54 -10.39 26.77
N PRO A 729 -14.33 -9.32 26.87
CA PRO A 729 -14.80 -8.91 28.19
C PRO A 729 -16.33 -8.94 28.19
N GLU A 730 -16.92 -10.13 28.28
CA GLU A 730 -18.39 -10.23 28.37
C GLU A 730 -18.83 -10.03 29.82
N ASP A 731 -19.34 -8.83 30.14
CA ASP A 731 -20.18 -8.64 31.31
C ASP A 731 -21.63 -9.02 30.93
N PRO A 732 -22.22 -10.09 31.51
CA PRO A 732 -23.53 -10.58 31.08
C PRO A 732 -24.61 -9.50 31.20
N GLY A 733 -25.08 -9.00 30.05
CA GLY A 733 -26.13 -7.98 29.96
C GLY A 733 -25.64 -6.57 29.58
N GLU A 734 -24.36 -6.36 29.31
CA GLU A 734 -23.88 -5.15 28.66
C GLU A 734 -24.27 -5.13 27.17
N GLU A 735 -24.72 -3.97 26.70
CA GLU A 735 -25.09 -3.74 25.29
C GLU A 735 -23.89 -3.30 24.45
N HIS A 736 -22.83 -2.78 25.10
CA HIS A 736 -21.64 -2.25 24.46
C HIS A 736 -20.42 -3.10 24.80
N HIS A 737 -19.52 -3.25 23.83
CA HIS A 737 -18.28 -4.02 23.98
C HIS A 737 -17.08 -3.10 23.73
N PRO A 738 -16.70 -2.23 24.69
CA PRO A 738 -15.67 -1.23 24.48
C PRO A 738 -14.27 -1.83 24.31
N GLY A 739 -14.06 -3.08 24.74
CA GLY A 739 -12.73 -3.71 24.76
C GLY A 739 -11.86 -3.24 25.92
N ASN A 740 -12.42 -2.62 26.96
CA ASN A 740 -11.69 -2.40 28.21
C ASN A 740 -11.49 -3.74 28.92
N ALA A 741 -10.24 -4.13 29.14
CA ALA A 741 -9.87 -5.39 29.79
C ALA A 741 -8.40 -5.37 30.24
N VAL A 742 -8.00 -6.40 30.99
CA VAL A 742 -6.58 -6.72 31.19
C VAL A 742 -6.12 -7.65 30.07
N TYR A 743 -5.23 -7.14 29.22
CA TYR A 743 -4.61 -7.89 28.13
C TYR A 743 -3.27 -8.44 28.60
N THR A 744 -3.02 -9.73 28.35
CA THR A 744 -1.76 -10.41 28.70
C THR A 744 -1.21 -11.14 27.49
N VAL A 745 0.05 -10.90 27.15
CA VAL A 745 0.80 -11.61 26.10
C VAL A 745 2.00 -12.33 26.70
N ASP A 746 2.25 -13.55 26.21
CA ASP A 746 3.40 -14.38 26.54
C ASP A 746 3.78 -15.24 25.33
N GLY A 747 4.98 -15.84 25.34
CA GLY A 747 5.47 -16.69 24.25
C GLY A 747 6.20 -15.96 23.12
N VAL A 748 6.36 -14.64 23.20
CA VAL A 748 7.25 -13.87 22.32
C VAL A 748 8.69 -14.07 22.82
N SER A 749 9.58 -14.59 21.98
CA SER A 749 10.95 -14.89 22.38
C SER A 749 12.00 -14.07 21.64
N ALA A 750 13.16 -13.93 22.26
CA ALA A 750 14.29 -13.16 21.78
C ALA A 750 15.60 -13.77 22.27
N ASN A 751 16.72 -13.29 21.74
CA ASN A 751 18.03 -13.60 22.30
C ASN A 751 18.55 -12.40 23.10
N PRO A 752 18.62 -12.46 24.45
CA PRO A 752 19.09 -11.33 25.25
C PRO A 752 20.61 -11.08 25.14
N GLY A 753 21.05 -9.91 25.60
CA GLY A 753 22.47 -9.59 25.81
C GLY A 753 23.18 -8.96 24.61
N ASN A 754 22.43 -8.33 23.72
CA ASN A 754 22.91 -7.51 22.61
C ASN A 754 22.03 -6.24 22.53
N ASN A 755 22.57 -5.12 22.04
CA ASN A 755 21.84 -3.85 21.88
C ASN A 755 20.61 -3.92 20.94
N PHE A 756 20.45 -4.97 20.13
CA PHE A 756 19.20 -5.23 19.38
C PHE A 756 18.15 -6.02 20.16
N SER A 757 18.42 -6.42 21.41
CA SER A 757 17.58 -7.40 22.11
C SER A 757 16.24 -6.80 22.53
N PHE A 758 15.17 -7.19 21.86
CA PHE A 758 13.81 -6.85 22.26
C PHE A 758 12.86 -8.01 22.10
N ALA A 759 11.78 -7.99 22.89
CA ALA A 759 10.59 -8.79 22.69
C ALA A 759 9.42 -7.98 23.23
N GLY A 760 8.40 -7.77 22.41
CA GLY A 760 7.32 -6.88 22.77
C GLY A 760 6.05 -7.14 21.99
N TRP A 761 4.97 -6.51 22.42
CA TRP A 761 3.67 -6.61 21.79
C TRP A 761 2.92 -5.29 21.85
N SER A 762 2.01 -5.10 20.91
CA SER A 762 1.08 -3.97 20.86
C SER A 762 -0.30 -4.43 20.42
N LEU A 763 -1.35 -3.91 21.03
CA LEU A 763 -2.75 -4.09 20.64
C LEU A 763 -3.33 -2.73 20.26
N ILE A 764 -3.78 -2.63 19.02
CA ILE A 764 -4.57 -1.52 18.51
C ILE A 764 -6.05 -1.87 18.69
N ILE A 765 -6.83 -1.03 19.35
CA ILE A 765 -8.30 -1.14 19.37
C ILE A 765 -8.88 0.14 18.78
N VAL A 766 -9.58 0.01 17.66
CA VAL A 766 -10.39 1.06 17.05
C VAL A 766 -11.80 0.92 17.60
N TYR A 767 -12.38 2.00 18.12
CA TYR A 767 -13.70 1.98 18.74
C TYR A 767 -14.58 3.11 18.22
N ALA A 768 -15.89 2.88 18.18
CA ALA A 768 -16.89 3.90 17.91
C ALA A 768 -17.57 4.31 19.21
N SER A 769 -17.69 5.60 19.48
CA SER A 769 -18.47 6.13 20.60
C SER A 769 -19.32 7.32 20.14
N PRO A 770 -20.57 7.43 20.62
CA PRO A 770 -21.41 8.60 20.33
C PRO A 770 -20.86 9.90 20.94
N ASP A 771 -19.91 9.82 21.87
CA ASP A 771 -19.32 10.98 22.54
C ASP A 771 -17.98 11.42 21.92
N THR A 772 -17.40 10.63 21.01
CA THR A 772 -16.15 10.96 20.33
C THR A 772 -16.40 11.51 18.94
N ALA A 773 -15.61 12.50 18.53
CA ALA A 773 -15.67 13.10 17.20
C ALA A 773 -15.26 12.09 16.11
N GLY A 774 -15.39 12.51 14.85
CA GLY A 774 -15.00 11.72 13.69
C GLY A 774 -13.48 11.56 13.59
N HIS A 775 -12.98 10.35 13.42
CA HIS A 775 -11.57 10.10 13.08
C HIS A 775 -11.45 9.32 11.77
N TYR A 776 -10.52 9.74 10.93
CA TYR A 776 -9.95 8.90 9.88
C TYR A 776 -8.70 8.25 10.44
N ILE A 777 -8.59 6.93 10.33
CA ILE A 777 -7.46 6.17 10.86
C ILE A 777 -6.80 5.43 9.70
N TYR A 778 -5.51 5.69 9.51
CA TYR A 778 -4.68 5.08 8.50
C TYR A 778 -3.60 4.28 9.23
N ILE A 779 -3.63 2.96 9.08
CA ILE A 779 -2.63 2.06 9.66
C ILE A 779 -1.72 1.64 8.51
N ARG A 780 -0.42 1.78 8.74
CA ARG A 780 0.64 1.27 7.88
C ARG A 780 1.37 0.18 8.63
N ASP A 781 1.19 -1.05 8.20
CA ASP A 781 1.79 -2.27 8.74
C ASP A 781 2.21 -3.24 7.62
N ASP A 782 2.28 -2.74 6.40
CA ASP A 782 2.63 -3.46 5.18
C ASP A 782 4.14 -3.69 5.05
N ASN A 783 4.95 -2.77 5.59
CA ASN A 783 6.40 -2.88 5.61
C ASN A 783 6.98 -2.91 7.03
N PHE A 784 7.78 -3.94 7.32
CA PHE A 784 8.56 -4.05 8.55
C PHE A 784 9.97 -3.55 8.28
N ALA A 785 10.34 -2.39 8.85
CA ALA A 785 11.53 -1.64 8.44
C ALA A 785 12.57 -1.50 9.57
N PHE A 786 13.86 -1.51 9.22
CA PHE A 786 14.98 -1.50 10.18
C PHE A 786 15.89 -0.30 9.95
N HIS A 787 16.15 0.44 11.02
CA HIS A 787 17.16 1.49 11.01
C HIS A 787 18.51 0.92 11.52
N PRO A 788 19.61 0.95 10.73
CA PRO A 788 20.88 0.33 11.10
C PRO A 788 21.75 1.14 12.08
N GLY A 789 21.46 2.42 12.27
CA GLY A 789 22.10 3.26 13.29
C GLY A 789 23.56 3.64 12.98
N ASP A 790 23.91 3.87 11.71
CA ASP A 790 25.29 4.10 11.29
C ASP A 790 25.58 5.46 10.62
N ASP A 791 24.57 6.31 10.44
CA ASP A 791 24.74 7.67 9.93
C ASP A 791 23.73 8.64 10.55
N GLU A 792 24.25 9.73 11.14
CA GLU A 792 23.49 10.81 11.79
C GLU A 792 22.48 11.50 10.87
N PHE A 793 22.57 11.26 9.56
CA PHE A 793 21.73 11.87 8.54
C PHE A 793 20.91 10.86 7.73
N LEU A 794 21.02 9.56 8.03
CA LEU A 794 20.16 8.56 7.40
C LEU A 794 18.80 8.60 8.10
N SER A 795 17.77 8.80 7.29
CA SER A 795 16.38 8.64 7.70
C SER A 795 15.95 7.24 7.25
N LEU A 796 15.15 6.55 8.06
CA LEU A 796 14.62 5.23 7.70
C LEU A 796 13.84 5.31 6.39
N ASP A 797 14.29 4.60 5.37
CA ASP A 797 13.51 4.30 4.16
C ASP A 797 12.51 3.19 4.51
N PHE A 798 11.30 3.56 4.90
CA PHE A 798 10.27 2.59 5.30
C PHE A 798 9.28 2.28 4.19
N ASP A 799 9.27 3.02 3.08
CA ASP A 799 8.44 2.80 1.90
C ASP A 799 9.17 2.18 0.70
N ASP A 800 10.45 1.82 0.90
CA ASP A 800 11.29 1.08 -0.04
C ASP A 800 11.38 1.78 -1.41
N ASP A 801 11.32 3.12 -1.43
CA ASP A 801 11.43 3.91 -2.65
C ASP A 801 12.90 4.26 -2.99
N GLY A 802 13.83 3.88 -2.11
CA GLY A 802 15.26 4.12 -2.23
C GLY A 802 15.70 5.52 -1.81
N GLN A 803 14.80 6.34 -1.26
CA GLN A 803 15.09 7.64 -0.67
C GLN A 803 15.02 7.56 0.86
N PRO A 804 15.89 8.28 1.59
CA PRO A 804 15.74 8.39 3.05
C PRO A 804 14.40 9.02 3.44
N GLY A 805 13.75 8.45 4.45
CA GLY A 805 12.42 8.85 4.93
C GLY A 805 11.33 8.04 4.25
N GLY A 806 10.11 8.54 4.23
CA GLY A 806 9.08 7.91 3.42
C GLY A 806 7.79 8.71 3.36
N ASP A 807 7.05 8.51 2.29
CA ASP A 807 5.76 9.14 2.06
C ASP A 807 4.65 8.21 2.53
N ILE A 808 3.88 8.70 3.49
CA ILE A 808 2.60 8.11 3.79
C ILE A 808 1.61 8.77 2.85
N THR A 809 0.98 7.98 1.99
CA THR A 809 0.07 8.46 0.96
C THR A 809 -1.34 7.96 1.24
N ASN A 810 -2.30 8.33 0.38
CA ASN A 810 -3.66 7.79 0.42
C ASN A 810 -4.42 8.07 1.72
N PHE A 811 -4.25 9.28 2.27
CA PHE A 811 -5.15 9.82 3.29
C PHE A 811 -5.73 11.16 2.84
N ILE A 812 -6.76 11.65 3.53
CA ILE A 812 -7.24 13.03 3.36
C ILE A 812 -7.22 13.71 4.72
N VAL A 813 -6.58 14.87 4.77
CA VAL A 813 -6.76 15.82 5.86
C VAL A 813 -8.07 16.57 5.66
N PRO A 814 -9.05 16.42 6.57
CA PRO A 814 -10.33 17.11 6.46
C PRO A 814 -10.21 18.57 6.92
N GLU A 815 -11.29 19.32 6.74
CA GLU A 815 -11.42 20.65 7.37
C GLU A 815 -11.43 20.54 8.90
N PRO A 816 -10.81 21.50 9.63
CA PRO A 816 -10.85 21.54 11.09
C PRO A 816 -12.29 21.68 11.60
N ILE A 817 -12.61 20.98 12.70
CA ILE A 817 -13.88 21.11 13.40
C ILE A 817 -14.03 22.52 13.96
N ARG A 818 -15.14 23.21 13.65
CA ARG A 818 -15.36 24.60 14.05
C ARG A 818 -16.70 24.77 14.75
N ASP A 819 -16.73 25.64 15.76
CA ASP A 819 -17.99 26.07 16.35
C ASP A 819 -18.77 27.03 15.42
N GLU A 820 -19.97 27.41 15.86
CA GLU A 820 -20.84 28.37 15.17
C GLU A 820 -20.20 29.75 14.91
N TYR A 821 -19.07 30.07 15.55
CA TYR A 821 -18.31 31.30 15.38
C TYR A 821 -17.06 31.13 14.50
N GLY A 822 -16.83 29.92 13.95
CA GLY A 822 -15.67 29.58 13.12
C GLY A 822 -14.39 29.31 13.92
N VAL A 823 -14.47 29.21 15.24
CA VAL A 823 -13.33 28.89 16.11
C VAL A 823 -13.09 27.38 16.06
N ILE A 824 -11.84 26.98 15.83
CA ILE A 824 -11.45 25.57 15.85
C ILE A 824 -11.67 25.04 17.27
N THR A 825 -12.58 24.07 17.42
CA THR A 825 -12.94 23.46 18.71
C THR A 825 -12.08 22.25 19.04
N GLU A 826 -11.68 21.52 18.02
CA GLU A 826 -10.72 20.42 18.11
C GLU A 826 -9.34 20.90 17.70
N THR A 827 -8.44 21.08 18.66
CA THR A 827 -7.13 21.69 18.39
C THR A 827 -6.13 20.72 17.78
N VAL A 828 -6.34 19.40 17.95
CA VAL A 828 -5.47 18.36 17.39
C VAL A 828 -5.88 18.10 15.94
N ALA A 829 -4.98 18.37 15.01
CA ALA A 829 -5.13 18.06 13.59
C ALA A 829 -5.00 16.55 13.34
N ALA A 830 -3.94 15.95 13.86
CA ALA A 830 -3.71 14.52 13.76
C ALA A 830 -2.99 13.97 14.99
N LYS A 831 -3.19 12.67 15.23
CA LYS A 831 -2.34 11.86 16.08
C LYS A 831 -1.48 10.96 15.21
N ILE A 832 -0.23 10.79 15.60
CA ILE A 832 0.71 9.88 14.95
C ILE A 832 1.12 8.86 15.99
N THR A 833 0.86 7.57 15.77
CA THR A 833 1.30 6.51 16.68
C THR A 833 2.28 5.58 15.99
N CYS A 834 3.44 5.35 16.59
CA CYS A 834 4.42 4.38 16.12
C CYS A 834 4.49 3.21 17.09
N PHE A 835 4.77 2.00 16.60
CA PHE A 835 5.34 0.93 17.41
C PHE A 835 6.77 0.70 16.94
N VAL A 836 7.72 1.22 17.70
CA VAL A 836 9.15 1.05 17.49
C VAL A 836 9.68 0.03 18.49
N ALA A 837 10.42 -0.95 17.96
CA ALA A 837 11.06 -1.99 18.72
C ALA A 837 12.57 -1.81 18.64
N GLU A 838 13.10 -1.20 19.69
CA GLU A 838 14.53 -0.99 19.95
C GLU A 838 15.01 -2.00 21.00
N GLY A 839 16.33 -2.16 21.21
CA GLY A 839 16.89 -3.11 22.19
C GLY A 839 17.66 -2.47 23.34
N ASP A 840 17.80 -1.15 23.35
CA ASP A 840 18.54 -0.42 24.38
C ASP A 840 17.88 0.92 24.73
N SER A 841 18.53 1.79 25.52
CA SER A 841 18.01 3.14 25.84
C SER A 841 19.03 4.24 25.52
N PHE A 842 19.93 3.97 24.57
CA PHE A 842 21.08 4.81 24.29
C PHE A 842 21.02 5.34 22.87
N GLY A 843 20.55 6.58 22.72
CA GLY A 843 20.51 7.18 21.40
C GLY A 843 20.24 8.67 21.41
N THR A 844 20.26 9.22 20.21
CA THR A 844 19.42 10.37 19.91
C THR A 844 18.62 9.97 18.69
N SER A 845 17.34 9.70 18.91
CA SER A 845 16.39 9.37 17.86
C SER A 845 15.35 10.48 17.72
N SER A 846 14.92 10.77 16.49
CA SER A 846 13.92 11.81 16.25
C SER A 846 13.02 11.45 15.08
N ILE A 847 11.77 11.88 15.17
CA ILE A 847 10.80 11.82 14.08
C ILE A 847 10.46 13.24 13.65
N THR A 848 10.57 13.50 12.36
CA THR A 848 10.18 14.76 11.73
C THR A 848 9.11 14.47 10.70
N ILE A 849 8.12 15.35 10.63
CA ILE A 849 7.12 15.28 9.58
C ILE A 849 7.17 16.52 8.70
N THR A 850 6.79 16.37 7.44
CA THR A 850 6.69 17.47 6.47
C THR A 850 5.33 17.42 5.78
N GLY A 851 4.56 18.50 5.92
CA GLY A 851 3.24 18.61 5.27
C GLY A 851 3.36 18.88 3.78
N GLN A 852 2.57 18.19 2.96
CA GLN A 852 2.61 18.27 1.50
C GLN A 852 2.39 19.70 0.97
N ALA A 853 1.25 20.33 1.26
CA ALA A 853 0.97 21.65 0.71
C ALA A 853 1.69 22.78 1.45
N SER A 854 1.93 22.64 2.76
CA SER A 854 2.60 23.67 3.56
C SER A 854 4.11 23.72 3.31
N GLY A 855 4.73 22.57 3.02
CA GLY A 855 6.19 22.38 2.99
C GLY A 855 6.87 22.67 4.33
N LEU A 856 6.10 22.78 5.42
CA LEU A 856 6.61 23.04 6.76
C LEU A 856 6.93 21.73 7.46
N THR A 857 7.98 21.75 8.28
CA THR A 857 8.44 20.59 9.03
C THR A 857 8.24 20.76 10.54
N LYS A 858 8.03 19.65 11.25
CA LYS A 858 7.93 19.62 12.72
C LYS A 858 8.56 18.34 13.27
N GLU A 859 9.49 18.50 14.20
CA GLU A 859 9.96 17.40 15.06
C GLU A 859 8.88 17.05 16.09
N LEU A 860 8.54 15.76 16.20
CA LEU A 860 7.57 15.29 17.19
C LEU A 860 8.29 14.85 18.45
N TRP A 861 7.63 15.09 19.59
CA TRP A 861 8.06 14.63 20.91
C TRP A 861 6.84 14.69 21.84
N ASN A 862 6.89 13.96 22.95
CA ASN A 862 5.86 14.00 23.98
C ASN A 862 6.50 14.00 25.39
N LEU A 863 5.70 13.83 26.45
CA LEU A 863 6.21 13.89 27.82
C LEU A 863 6.98 12.64 28.26
N SER A 864 6.67 11.47 27.71
CA SER A 864 7.40 10.21 27.93
C SER A 864 8.63 10.13 27.02
N SER A 865 8.53 10.67 25.81
CA SER A 865 9.56 10.57 24.77
C SER A 865 10.02 11.96 24.34
N PRO A 866 10.85 12.61 25.17
CA PRO A 866 11.29 13.98 24.95
C PRO A 866 12.44 14.05 23.93
N PHE A 867 12.48 15.13 23.15
CA PHE A 867 13.64 15.44 22.32
C PHE A 867 14.94 15.57 23.15
N PRO A 868 16.10 15.04 22.69
CA PRO A 868 16.38 14.50 21.35
C PRO A 868 16.28 12.97 21.23
N ASP A 869 15.50 12.31 22.07
CA ASP A 869 15.47 10.84 22.11
C ASP A 869 14.03 10.35 22.26
N VAL A 870 13.36 10.21 21.12
CA VAL A 870 11.94 9.86 21.07
C VAL A 870 11.68 8.35 21.06
N TRP A 871 12.71 7.54 20.82
CA TRP A 871 12.67 6.08 21.01
C TRP A 871 13.57 5.82 22.21
N ASN A 872 12.96 5.66 23.37
CA ASN A 872 13.67 5.60 24.65
C ASN A 872 13.13 4.47 25.55
N GLY A 873 12.29 3.61 24.99
CA GLY A 873 11.56 2.55 25.66
C GLY A 873 10.43 3.06 26.55
N GLU A 874 10.04 4.32 26.46
CA GLU A 874 8.92 4.90 27.20
C GLU A 874 7.73 5.17 26.29
N SER A 875 6.58 4.55 26.56
CA SER A 875 5.38 4.73 25.73
C SER A 875 4.44 5.84 26.25
N TYR A 876 3.77 6.56 25.34
CA TYR A 876 2.72 7.56 25.67
C TYR A 876 1.41 7.32 24.87
N PRO A 877 0.21 7.43 25.49
CA PRO A 877 -0.08 7.82 26.88
C PRO A 877 -0.09 6.65 27.90
N GLY A 878 0.46 5.49 27.55
CA GLY A 878 0.33 4.26 28.33
C GLY A 878 1.66 3.56 28.59
N THR A 879 1.90 3.25 29.88
CA THR A 879 2.96 2.41 30.48
C THR A 879 4.45 2.76 30.26
N TYR A 880 5.18 2.79 31.38
CA TYR A 880 6.65 2.78 31.47
C TYR A 880 7.09 1.31 31.48
N GLU A 881 7.06 0.63 30.34
CA GLU A 881 7.59 -0.73 30.21
C GLU A 881 8.76 -0.65 29.23
N GLU A 882 9.97 -0.47 29.78
CA GLU A 882 11.23 -0.41 29.05
C GLU A 882 11.31 -1.60 28.07
N GLY A 883 11.61 -1.35 26.79
CA GLY A 883 11.61 -2.42 25.78
C GLY A 883 10.91 -2.13 24.47
N VAL A 884 9.90 -1.26 24.49
CA VAL A 884 9.06 -0.95 23.34
C VAL A 884 8.56 0.49 23.42
N ASP A 885 8.55 1.16 22.27
CA ASP A 885 8.00 2.51 22.13
C ASP A 885 6.71 2.44 21.34
N ILE A 886 5.59 2.51 22.05
CA ILE A 886 4.25 2.68 21.49
C ILE A 886 3.86 4.13 21.71
N ASP A 887 4.44 4.99 20.90
CA ASP A 887 4.39 6.42 21.12
C ASP A 887 3.35 7.12 20.28
N THR A 888 2.53 7.94 20.93
CA THR A 888 1.54 8.79 20.27
C THR A 888 1.92 10.26 20.36
N PHE A 889 2.09 10.88 19.20
CA PHE A 889 2.39 12.30 19.05
C PHE A 889 1.16 13.07 18.55
N GLU A 890 1.03 14.33 18.97
CA GLU A 890 -0.06 15.20 18.52
C GLU A 890 0.46 16.32 17.61
N LEU A 891 -0.25 16.50 16.50
CA LEU A 891 -0.12 17.66 15.62
C LEU A 891 -1.27 18.60 15.88
N LEU A 892 -0.97 19.87 16.08
CA LEU A 892 -1.98 20.89 16.29
C LEU A 892 -2.28 21.60 14.98
N TRP A 893 -3.53 21.98 14.76
CA TRP A 893 -3.89 22.85 13.63
C TRP A 893 -3.10 24.16 13.62
N THR A 894 -2.67 24.64 14.80
CA THR A 894 -1.86 25.85 14.93
C THR A 894 -0.43 25.69 14.44
N ASP A 895 0.06 24.45 14.27
CA ASP A 895 1.39 24.20 13.73
C ASP A 895 1.44 24.50 12.21
N ASN A 896 0.29 24.49 11.54
CA ASN A 896 0.13 24.66 10.08
C ASN A 896 0.94 23.68 9.24
N ILE A 897 1.28 22.51 9.80
CA ILE A 897 1.95 21.43 9.07
C ILE A 897 0.96 20.78 8.10
N LEU A 898 -0.14 20.26 8.64
CA LEU A 898 -1.23 19.69 7.85
C LEU A 898 -2.22 20.78 7.44
N THR A 899 -2.66 20.72 6.20
CA THR A 899 -3.71 21.56 5.63
C THR A 899 -4.82 20.69 5.03
N PRO A 900 -6.08 21.17 4.99
CA PRO A 900 -7.15 20.43 4.33
C PRO A 900 -6.76 20.03 2.90
N ASP A 901 -7.18 18.84 2.50
CA ASP A 901 -6.87 18.17 1.23
C ASP A 901 -5.43 17.64 1.08
N ASP A 902 -4.54 17.81 2.07
CA ASP A 902 -3.26 17.08 2.08
C ASP A 902 -3.55 15.58 2.01
N ASN A 903 -2.85 14.90 1.11
CA ASN A 903 -2.97 13.46 0.89
C ASN A 903 -1.65 12.69 0.92
N ILE A 904 -0.59 13.41 1.28
CA ILE A 904 0.75 12.89 1.51
C ILE A 904 1.30 13.51 2.80
N LEU A 905 1.92 12.70 3.64
CA LEU A 905 2.72 13.12 4.78
C LEU A 905 4.09 12.48 4.62
N HIS A 906 5.09 13.32 4.37
CA HIS A 906 6.47 12.84 4.38
C HIS A 906 6.93 12.73 5.84
N VAL A 907 7.50 11.59 6.21
CA VAL A 907 8.01 11.33 7.54
C VAL A 907 9.49 10.95 7.45
N ASP A 908 10.30 11.66 8.20
CA ASP A 908 11.68 11.32 8.44
C ASP A 908 11.84 10.71 9.83
N MET A 909 12.50 9.57 9.92
CA MET A 909 12.82 8.92 11.19
C MET A 909 14.33 8.75 11.29
N TYR A 910 14.98 9.68 11.98
CA TYR A 910 16.42 9.69 12.15
C TYR A 910 16.82 8.89 13.39
N SER A 911 17.92 8.15 13.27
CA SER A 911 18.65 7.66 14.43
C SER A 911 20.13 7.86 14.26
N TYR A 912 20.77 8.33 15.33
CA TYR A 912 22.17 8.71 15.30
C TYR A 912 23.11 7.49 15.25
N ASN A 913 23.23 6.79 16.37
CA ASN A 913 24.02 5.55 16.48
C ASN A 913 23.16 4.37 16.95
N ASP A 914 21.85 4.53 16.88
CA ASP A 914 20.89 3.63 17.49
C ASP A 914 20.09 2.90 16.39
N ALA A 915 19.73 1.66 16.69
CA ALA A 915 19.20 0.72 15.74
C ALA A 915 17.94 0.05 16.30
N TRP A 916 16.87 0.20 15.55
CA TRP A 916 15.53 -0.16 15.97
C TRP A 916 14.71 -0.57 14.75
N ASN A 917 13.53 -1.12 15.00
CA ASN A 917 12.64 -1.65 13.97
C ASN A 917 11.30 -0.94 14.07
N LEU A 918 10.78 -0.41 12.96
CA LEU A 918 9.42 0.07 12.86
C LEU A 918 8.50 -1.11 12.59
N VAL A 919 7.63 -1.43 13.55
CA VAL A 919 6.65 -2.53 13.41
C VAL A 919 5.39 -2.05 12.70
N TYR A 920 4.85 -0.90 13.12
CA TYR A 920 3.74 -0.24 12.43
C TYR A 920 3.76 1.26 12.68
N PHE A 921 2.99 1.97 11.87
CA PHE A 921 2.71 3.40 12.00
C PHE A 921 1.22 3.69 11.83
N ILE A 922 0.67 4.65 12.57
CA ILE A 922 -0.73 5.06 12.49
C ILE A 922 -0.82 6.57 12.34
N ILE A 923 -1.57 7.05 11.34
CA ILE A 923 -2.05 8.43 11.29
C ILE A 923 -3.53 8.44 11.61
N SER A 924 -3.93 9.24 12.59
CA SER A 924 -5.33 9.52 12.84
C SER A 924 -5.62 10.99 12.65
N VAL A 925 -6.43 11.34 11.65
CA VAL A 925 -6.80 12.73 11.35
C VAL A 925 -8.22 13.00 11.83
N ARG A 926 -8.41 14.10 12.56
CA ARG A 926 -9.71 14.45 13.14
C ARG A 926 -10.59 15.20 12.15
N SER A 927 -11.85 14.81 12.06
CA SER A 927 -12.86 15.40 11.17
C SER A 927 -14.17 15.67 11.89
N GLU A 928 -14.92 16.68 11.44
CA GLU A 928 -16.35 16.69 11.70
C GLU A 928 -16.96 15.45 11.05
N THR A 929 -17.75 14.69 11.82
CA THR A 929 -18.65 13.69 11.26
C THR A 929 -19.70 14.41 10.42
N THR A 930 -19.30 14.91 9.25
CA THR A 930 -20.24 15.43 8.28
C THR A 930 -21.04 14.23 7.82
N THR A 931 -22.32 14.23 8.20
CA THR A 931 -23.28 13.22 7.78
C THR A 931 -23.44 13.37 6.27
N GLY A 932 -22.72 12.54 5.52
CA GLY A 932 -22.87 12.40 4.07
C GLY A 932 -21.93 13.28 3.25
N GLY A 933 -20.76 12.74 2.91
CA GLY A 933 -19.88 13.27 1.89
C GLY A 933 -18.68 12.35 1.68
N THR A 934 -18.78 11.46 0.69
CA THR A 934 -17.74 10.49 0.32
C THR A 934 -16.41 11.13 -0.04
N SER A 935 -15.36 10.71 0.66
CA SER A 935 -13.98 10.72 0.18
C SER A 935 -13.39 9.31 0.39
N HIS A 936 -12.75 8.76 -0.64
CA HIS A 936 -12.32 7.36 -0.74
C HIS A 936 -10.97 7.09 -0.07
N TYR A 937 -10.76 5.92 0.57
CA TYR A 937 -9.47 5.19 0.59
C TYR A 937 -9.62 3.68 0.81
N VAL A 938 -8.60 2.94 0.37
CA VAL A 938 -8.47 1.48 0.28
C VAL A 938 -7.53 0.99 1.38
N ILE A 939 -7.86 -0.11 2.06
CA ILE A 939 -6.95 -0.82 2.97
C ILE A 939 -6.21 -1.86 2.12
N TYR A 940 -4.88 -1.77 2.05
CA TYR A 940 -4.04 -2.86 1.54
C TYR A 940 -3.78 -3.82 2.71
N GLY A 941 -4.15 -5.08 2.54
CA GLY A 941 -3.92 -6.17 3.49
C GLY A 941 -2.85 -7.11 2.99
#